data_AF-A0A3D3RB98-F1
#
_entry.id   AF-A0A3D3RB98-F1
#
_cell.length_a   1.000
_cell.length_b   1.000
_cell.length_c   1.000
_cell.angle_alpha   90.00
_cell.angle_beta   90.00
_cell.angle_gamma   90.00
#
_symmetry.space_group_name_H-M   'P 1'
#
loop_
_entity.id
_entity.type
_entity.pdbx_description
1 polymer ?
#
loop_
_entity_poly.entity_id
_entity_poly.type
_entity_poly.pdbx_seq_one_letter_code
_entity_poly.pdbx_strand_id
1 'polypeptide(L)'
;PAEPVTPFLKPGRFSASAEGCLRVPIAGNYELSLEGSGTARLKVNQQQIIQVTDSEFKQSEPVTVHLKKGYNQLQLDYQSQPDGRARLRLLWKGENFAAEPILPQLLSHTGNDSQLLERQQVRYGRELLAEFKCIACHTLPGEDTSFTLARLQADQFLSESAAMPELSQTAPDLKNIGTRVTKRWLFHWLLNPQNLRSHSRMPALLGDPAEKQTIQKAADLTAWFVSQARKPDSDNSKTPDFSSEDNSGKFLTAGTKSYEVLGCINCHHFSVAEEPDEYQRHSLASIKRKFTASQLIRFLKSPHEHHRWSRMPDFILSTEEAVGLAVYLIENSKGKIQNAMIPPAGSANRGKTLYETLGCVQCHSSLQESQLTATGLQPVPIKAQSLSAGCLAETEKRPASVPDFTFHPEQYAAIQAVLKTGSDSLFRRSDSETAERWFHQLNCSACHTRDSTSSPRAIIVVEEGESGLPPEPLPSLTWAGEKLKPHWSETFMGGQLSWRPRPWLKSRMPAFPAHAALLARGMAAEHGKSIHSTNESSKTELSQSEKQIQLGHQLTSKTALDCRQCHGVGDNLPTGDDKTKIAPGINFVHIRERLDDDYYRRFVLDPPRFDISTKMPRLSSDGKTTKITNILGGNADLQFQAIWRYIQSLDEQPRSFRNN
;
A
#
# COMPACT_ATOMS: atom_id res chain seq x y z
N PRO A 1 18.56 -0.81 -16.36
CA PRO A 1 18.50 0.66 -16.53
C PRO A 1 17.38 1.04 -17.50
N ALA A 2 16.20 1.28 -16.94
CA ALA A 2 14.99 1.69 -17.65
C ALA A 2 14.13 2.62 -16.77
N GLU A 3 14.22 2.44 -15.44
CA GLU A 3 13.57 3.28 -14.45
C GLU A 3 14.44 4.51 -14.08
N PRO A 4 13.87 5.73 -14.04
CA PRO A 4 14.55 6.91 -13.51
C PRO A 4 14.55 6.96 -11.98
N VAL A 5 15.55 7.63 -11.40
CA VAL A 5 15.63 7.87 -9.93
C VAL A 5 14.45 8.69 -9.39
N THR A 6 13.86 9.53 -10.25
CA THR A 6 12.66 10.30 -9.98
C THR A 6 11.91 10.51 -11.30
N PRO A 7 10.57 10.56 -11.34
CA PRO A 7 9.82 10.80 -12.55
C PRO A 7 10.11 12.17 -13.19
N PHE A 8 10.78 13.09 -12.49
CA PHE A 8 11.17 14.40 -13.06
C PHE A 8 12.49 14.39 -13.82
N LEU A 9 13.23 13.29 -13.81
CA LEU A 9 14.47 13.13 -14.57
C LEU A 9 14.30 12.03 -15.62
N LYS A 10 15.03 12.16 -16.73
CA LYS A 10 15.13 11.08 -17.71
C LYS A 10 15.94 9.92 -17.10
N PRO A 11 15.64 8.66 -17.42
CA PRO A 11 16.48 7.53 -17.04
C PRO A 11 17.92 7.74 -17.53
N GLY A 12 18.89 7.43 -16.68
CA GLY A 12 20.30 7.58 -17.00
C GLY A 12 21.13 8.02 -15.80
N ARG A 13 22.39 8.39 -16.05
CA ARG A 13 23.30 8.90 -15.03
C ARG A 13 22.72 10.15 -14.37
N PHE A 14 22.81 10.22 -13.06
CA PHE A 14 22.37 11.36 -12.28
C PHE A 14 23.34 11.63 -11.13
N SER A 15 23.26 12.84 -10.60
CA SER A 15 23.90 13.23 -9.35
C SER A 15 22.83 13.70 -8.39
N ALA A 16 23.03 13.44 -7.11
CA ALA A 16 22.14 13.84 -6.03
C ALA A 16 22.97 14.37 -4.87
N SER A 17 22.49 15.43 -4.22
CA SER A 17 23.01 15.88 -2.93
C SER A 17 21.86 15.83 -1.94
N ALA A 18 22.10 15.19 -0.80
CA ALA A 18 21.15 15.10 0.30
C ALA A 18 21.73 15.82 1.53
N GLU A 19 20.91 16.66 2.15
CA GLU A 19 21.26 17.41 3.35
C GLU A 19 20.20 17.19 4.43
N GLY A 20 20.65 17.02 5.66
CA GLY A 20 19.77 16.80 6.79
C GLY A 20 20.53 16.65 8.09
N CYS A 21 19.86 16.11 9.10
CA CYS A 21 20.40 15.89 10.42
C CYS A 21 20.15 14.45 10.87
N LEU A 22 21.20 13.82 11.39
CA LEU A 22 21.12 12.59 12.16
C LEU A 22 20.92 12.93 13.64
N ARG A 23 19.77 12.56 14.18
CA ARG A 23 19.45 12.68 15.60
C ARG A 23 20.02 11.49 16.36
N VAL A 24 21.03 11.73 17.17
CA VAL A 24 21.69 10.70 17.97
C VAL A 24 21.20 10.75 19.42
N PRO A 25 20.73 9.63 20.00
CA PRO A 25 20.17 9.62 21.35
C PRO A 25 21.23 9.79 22.45
N ILE A 26 22.44 9.26 22.23
CA ILE A 26 23.55 9.25 23.19
C ILE A 26 24.83 9.67 22.48
N ALA A 27 25.53 10.68 23.01
CA ALA A 27 26.81 11.11 22.44
C ALA A 27 27.85 9.99 22.53
N GLY A 28 28.72 9.86 21.53
CA GLY A 28 29.72 8.80 21.53
C GLY A 28 30.43 8.63 20.20
N ASN A 29 31.26 7.60 20.13
CA ASN A 29 31.94 7.20 18.91
C ASN A 29 31.08 6.20 18.14
N TYR A 30 30.83 6.48 16.88
CA TYR A 30 30.07 5.64 15.96
C TYR A 30 30.92 5.37 14.73
N GLU A 31 30.82 4.17 14.18
CA GLU A 31 31.42 3.84 12.89
C GLU A 31 30.36 4.05 11.80
N LEU A 32 30.69 4.84 10.77
CA LEU A 32 29.83 5.03 9.60
C LEU A 32 30.45 4.36 8.38
N SER A 33 29.62 3.74 7.53
CA SER A 33 30.05 3.19 6.24
C SER A 33 28.96 3.34 5.18
N LEU A 34 29.35 3.28 3.92
CA LEU A 34 28.42 3.27 2.78
C LEU A 34 28.42 1.88 2.15
N GLU A 35 27.26 1.40 1.72
CA GLU A 35 27.09 0.16 0.96
C GLU A 35 26.32 0.47 -0.33
N GLY A 36 26.77 0.04 -1.51
CA GLY A 36 26.08 0.44 -2.73
C GLY A 36 26.79 0.24 -4.07
N SER A 37 26.63 1.22 -4.94
CA SER A 37 27.33 1.37 -6.23
C SER A 37 27.29 2.84 -6.64
N GLY A 38 28.13 3.25 -7.60
CA GLY A 38 28.37 4.65 -7.95
C GLY A 38 29.47 5.28 -7.08
N THR A 39 29.58 6.61 -7.11
CA THR A 39 30.54 7.35 -6.28
C THR A 39 29.80 8.17 -5.24
N ALA A 40 30.37 8.28 -4.03
CA ALA A 40 29.72 8.98 -2.94
C ALA A 40 30.72 9.74 -2.06
N ARG A 41 30.27 10.84 -1.46
CA ARG A 41 31.00 11.61 -0.45
C ARG A 41 30.06 11.92 0.70
N LEU A 42 30.44 11.50 1.90
CA LEU A 42 29.70 11.77 3.13
C LEU A 42 30.47 12.77 3.99
N LYS A 43 29.77 13.81 4.43
CA LYS A 43 30.23 14.76 5.44
C LYS A 43 29.35 14.70 6.67
N VAL A 44 29.98 14.82 7.83
CA VAL A 44 29.33 14.96 9.13
C VAL A 44 29.82 16.25 9.77
N ASN A 45 28.90 17.12 10.17
CA ASN A 45 29.23 18.43 10.75
C ASN A 45 30.29 19.19 9.92
N GLN A 46 30.08 19.25 8.59
CA GLN A 46 30.95 19.89 7.58
C GLN A 46 32.29 19.20 7.31
N GLN A 47 32.68 18.22 8.13
CA GLN A 47 33.90 17.44 7.90
C GLN A 47 33.61 16.27 6.95
N GLN A 48 34.38 16.16 5.87
CA GLN A 48 34.34 14.97 5.01
C GLN A 48 34.93 13.77 5.75
N ILE A 49 34.16 12.68 5.82
CA ILE A 49 34.53 11.47 6.56
C ILE A 49 34.68 10.24 5.66
N ILE A 50 33.89 10.14 4.59
CA ILE A 50 33.94 9.02 3.64
C ILE A 50 33.97 9.58 2.22
N GLN A 51 34.82 9.00 1.39
CA GLN A 51 34.85 9.24 -0.05
C GLN A 51 35.02 7.90 -0.76
N VAL A 52 34.07 7.56 -1.62
CA VAL A 52 34.08 6.37 -2.45
C VAL A 52 34.17 6.79 -3.91
N THR A 53 35.23 6.37 -4.58
CA THR A 53 35.50 6.67 -5.99
C THR A 53 35.37 5.47 -6.91
N ASP A 54 35.41 4.25 -6.35
CA ASP A 54 35.11 3.03 -7.09
C ASP A 54 33.60 2.90 -7.29
N SER A 55 33.18 2.76 -8.54
CA SER A 55 31.78 2.64 -8.89
C SER A 55 31.15 1.31 -8.44
N GLU A 56 31.91 0.23 -8.28
CA GLU A 56 31.37 -1.08 -7.87
C GLU A 56 31.84 -1.44 -6.46
N PHE A 57 31.50 -0.60 -5.47
CA PHE A 57 31.88 -0.83 -4.07
C PHE A 57 30.84 -1.65 -3.31
N LYS A 58 31.22 -2.82 -2.77
CA LYS A 58 30.29 -3.57 -1.90
C LYS A 58 29.98 -2.78 -0.62
N GLN A 59 31.02 -2.37 0.09
CA GLN A 59 30.93 -1.56 1.30
C GLN A 59 32.24 -0.77 1.45
N SER A 60 32.16 0.48 1.91
CA SER A 60 33.34 1.26 2.26
C SER A 60 33.94 0.81 3.59
N GLU A 61 35.23 1.08 3.81
CA GLU A 61 35.81 0.93 5.14
C GLU A 61 35.03 1.77 6.17
N PRO A 62 34.70 1.22 7.35
CA PRO A 62 34.04 1.97 8.40
C PRO A 62 34.94 3.09 8.94
N VAL A 63 34.37 4.29 9.09
CA VAL A 63 35.07 5.46 9.64
C VAL A 63 34.46 5.85 10.97
N THR A 64 35.29 5.86 12.02
CA THR A 64 34.87 6.29 13.35
C THR A 64 34.71 7.80 13.40
N VAL A 65 33.53 8.24 13.85
CA VAL A 65 33.19 9.64 14.04
C VAL A 65 32.61 9.86 15.43
N HIS A 66 32.93 11.00 16.02
CA HIS A 66 32.32 11.41 17.27
C HIS A 66 31.01 12.17 16.99
N LEU A 67 29.89 11.61 17.41
CA LEU A 67 28.57 12.22 17.26
C LEU A 67 28.09 12.80 18.59
N LYS A 68 27.56 14.02 18.55
CA LYS A 68 26.96 14.66 19.72
C LYS A 68 25.56 14.13 19.95
N LYS A 69 25.09 14.14 21.20
CA LYS A 69 23.67 13.92 21.50
C LYS A 69 22.83 15.00 20.82
N GLY A 70 21.71 14.62 20.21
CA GLY A 70 20.87 15.52 19.41
C GLY A 70 21.26 15.51 17.95
N TYR A 71 21.16 16.65 17.28
CA TYR A 71 21.31 16.74 15.82
C TYR A 71 22.77 16.86 15.40
N ASN A 72 23.18 16.04 14.43
CA ASN A 72 24.46 16.11 13.75
C ASN A 72 24.18 16.31 12.26
N GLN A 73 24.78 17.32 11.64
CA GLN A 73 24.53 17.63 10.24
C GLN A 73 25.11 16.52 9.35
N LEU A 74 24.33 16.03 8.40
CA LEU A 74 24.73 15.12 7.34
C LEU A 74 24.65 15.83 5.99
N GLN A 75 25.68 15.65 5.18
CA GLN A 75 25.64 15.99 3.75
C GLN A 75 26.20 14.81 2.96
N LEU A 76 25.45 14.35 1.98
CA LEU A 76 25.80 13.22 1.12
C LEU A 76 25.72 13.65 -0.34
N ASP A 77 26.86 13.67 -1.01
CA ASP A 77 26.92 13.84 -2.46
C ASP A 77 27.05 12.46 -3.12
N TYR A 78 26.22 12.17 -4.10
CA TYR A 78 26.14 10.88 -4.78
C TYR A 78 26.11 11.06 -6.30
N GLN A 79 26.74 10.13 -7.01
CA GLN A 79 26.61 9.99 -8.44
C GLN A 79 26.42 8.53 -8.79
N SER A 80 25.39 8.25 -9.59
CA SER A 80 25.06 6.90 -10.02
C SER A 80 26.06 6.34 -11.02
N GLN A 81 25.91 5.04 -11.32
CA GLN A 81 26.62 4.40 -12.41
C GLN A 81 26.37 5.12 -13.75
N PRO A 82 27.28 5.02 -14.73
CA PRO A 82 27.10 5.64 -16.05
C PRO A 82 25.80 5.22 -16.76
N ASP A 83 25.32 4.00 -16.51
CA ASP A 83 24.06 3.48 -17.05
C ASP A 83 22.81 3.88 -16.24
N GLY A 84 22.98 4.66 -15.16
CA GLY A 84 21.91 5.12 -14.28
C GLY A 84 21.54 4.16 -13.16
N ARG A 85 22.15 2.96 -13.07
CA ARG A 85 21.95 2.09 -11.91
C ARG A 85 22.46 2.79 -10.65
N ALA A 86 21.66 2.73 -9.58
CA ALA A 86 22.00 3.32 -8.30
C ALA A 86 21.56 2.42 -7.16
N ARG A 87 22.42 2.30 -6.16
CA ARG A 87 22.13 1.67 -4.88
C ARG A 87 23.01 2.36 -3.84
N LEU A 88 22.42 2.77 -2.73
CA LEU A 88 23.17 3.37 -1.64
C LEU A 88 22.44 3.13 -0.32
N ARG A 89 23.17 2.66 0.69
CA ARG A 89 22.74 2.55 2.08
C ARG A 89 23.80 3.18 2.95
N LEU A 90 23.36 4.01 3.90
CA LEU A 90 24.20 4.57 4.94
C LEU A 90 24.07 3.70 6.18
N LEU A 91 25.17 3.02 6.53
CA LEU A 91 25.24 2.13 7.68
C LEU A 91 25.92 2.83 8.85
N TRP A 92 25.50 2.48 10.06
CA TRP A 92 26.11 2.92 11.30
C TRP A 92 26.26 1.77 12.29
N LYS A 93 27.25 1.89 13.16
CA LYS A 93 27.52 0.98 14.27
C LYS A 93 27.87 1.81 15.49
N GLY A 94 27.33 1.44 16.64
CA GLY A 94 27.66 2.04 17.93
C GLY A 94 28.33 1.04 18.84
N GLU A 95 28.69 1.49 20.05
CA GLU A 95 29.30 0.63 21.07
C GLU A 95 28.43 -0.58 21.44
N ASN A 96 27.10 -0.38 21.45
CA ASN A 96 26.14 -1.36 21.96
C ASN A 96 25.28 -2.02 20.87
N PHE A 97 25.63 -1.86 19.58
CA PHE A 97 24.87 -2.49 18.50
C PHE A 97 25.73 -2.75 17.26
N ALA A 98 25.40 -3.81 16.53
CA ALA A 98 26.09 -4.18 15.30
C ALA A 98 25.80 -3.21 14.14
N ALA A 99 26.57 -3.29 13.06
CA ALA A 99 26.35 -2.46 11.89
C ALA A 99 24.95 -2.69 11.27
N GLU A 100 24.25 -1.61 10.96
CA GLU A 100 22.91 -1.63 10.36
C GLU A 100 22.65 -0.33 9.58
N PRO A 101 21.62 -0.25 8.72
CA PRO A 101 21.19 1.01 8.14
C PRO A 101 20.75 2.00 9.21
N ILE A 102 21.03 3.29 9.00
CA ILE A 102 20.47 4.34 9.85
C ILE A 102 18.94 4.26 9.78
N LEU A 103 18.31 4.23 10.96
CA LEU A 103 16.87 4.18 11.09
C LEU A 103 16.23 5.44 10.49
N PRO A 104 15.17 5.33 9.66
CA PRO A 104 14.48 6.49 9.09
C PRO A 104 14.05 7.53 10.13
N GLN A 105 13.64 7.10 11.33
CA GLN A 105 13.19 7.99 12.42
C GLN A 105 14.31 8.83 13.05
N LEU A 106 15.58 8.52 12.76
CA LEU A 106 16.72 9.29 13.23
C LEU A 106 17.18 10.32 12.19
N LEU A 107 16.67 10.25 10.96
CA LEU A 107 16.95 11.22 9.91
C LEU A 107 15.87 12.31 9.91
N SER A 108 16.29 13.54 9.66
CA SER A 108 15.40 14.70 9.60
C SER A 108 15.95 15.73 8.63
N HIS A 109 15.08 16.54 8.05
CA HIS A 109 15.42 17.69 7.23
C HIS A 109 14.53 18.88 7.61
N THR A 110 14.89 20.07 7.16
CA THR A 110 14.08 21.28 7.34
C THR A 110 12.78 21.14 6.56
N GLY A 111 11.64 21.13 7.26
CA GLY A 111 10.32 20.91 6.63
C GLY A 111 9.76 22.12 5.88
N ASN A 112 10.29 23.32 6.12
CA ASN A 112 9.89 24.57 5.47
C ASN A 112 10.83 24.98 4.32
N ASP A 113 11.62 24.04 3.80
CA ASP A 113 12.44 24.29 2.62
C ASP A 113 11.54 24.59 1.42
N SER A 114 11.67 25.79 0.85
CA SER A 114 10.80 26.27 -0.23
C SER A 114 10.88 25.42 -1.50
N GLN A 115 12.07 24.88 -1.84
CA GLN A 115 12.24 24.05 -3.03
C GLN A 115 11.60 22.67 -2.81
N LEU A 116 11.73 22.10 -1.62
CA LEU A 116 11.08 20.85 -1.26
C LEU A 116 9.56 20.99 -1.33
N LEU A 117 8.99 22.03 -0.71
CA LEU A 117 7.55 22.28 -0.73
C LEU A 117 7.01 22.47 -2.15
N GLU A 118 7.71 23.25 -2.98
CA GLU A 118 7.35 23.43 -4.40
C GLU A 118 7.36 22.08 -5.15
N ARG A 119 8.40 21.27 -4.97
CA ARG A 119 8.51 19.96 -5.64
C ARG A 119 7.49 18.95 -5.11
N GLN A 120 7.16 18.98 -3.82
CA GLN A 120 6.08 18.17 -3.25
C GLN A 120 4.72 18.57 -3.85
N GLN A 121 4.47 19.87 -4.03
CA GLN A 121 3.25 20.35 -4.68
C GLN A 121 3.14 19.87 -6.15
N VAL A 122 4.25 19.87 -6.89
CA VAL A 122 4.29 19.32 -8.26
C VAL A 122 4.02 17.81 -8.26
N ARG A 123 4.57 17.05 -7.30
CA ARG A 123 4.29 15.61 -7.13
C ARG A 123 2.82 15.34 -6.84
N TYR A 124 2.23 16.14 -5.95
CA TYR A 124 0.81 16.05 -5.62
C TYR A 124 -0.05 16.36 -6.84
N GLY A 125 0.28 17.41 -7.61
CA GLY A 125 -0.40 17.73 -8.85
C GLY A 125 -0.35 16.60 -9.87
N ARG A 126 0.81 15.97 -10.03
CA ARG A 126 1.02 14.81 -10.89
C ARG A 126 0.11 13.64 -10.51
N GLU A 127 0.00 13.35 -9.21
CA GLU A 127 -0.93 12.35 -8.69
C GLU A 127 -2.38 12.70 -9.01
N LEU A 128 -2.81 13.94 -8.74
CA LEU A 128 -4.17 14.39 -9.02
C LEU A 128 -4.54 14.26 -10.51
N LEU A 129 -3.65 14.66 -11.42
CA LEU A 129 -3.90 14.51 -12.87
C LEU A 129 -4.16 13.06 -13.27
N ALA A 130 -3.44 12.11 -12.66
CA ALA A 130 -3.57 10.69 -12.96
C ALA A 130 -4.80 10.05 -12.29
N GLU A 131 -5.09 10.40 -11.04
CA GLU A 131 -6.21 9.86 -10.27
C GLU A 131 -7.58 10.38 -10.78
N PHE A 132 -7.64 11.64 -11.20
CA PHE A 132 -8.85 12.27 -11.74
C PHE A 132 -8.99 12.13 -13.27
N LYS A 133 -8.09 11.38 -13.92
CA LYS A 133 -8.19 11.03 -15.34
C LYS A 133 -8.25 12.24 -16.27
N CYS A 134 -7.53 13.31 -15.95
CA CYS A 134 -7.56 14.53 -16.76
C CYS A 134 -7.20 14.26 -18.23
N ILE A 135 -6.23 13.36 -18.48
CA ILE A 135 -5.79 13.01 -19.83
C ILE A 135 -6.79 12.14 -20.63
N ALA A 136 -7.89 11.68 -20.01
CA ALA A 136 -8.96 10.99 -20.73
C ALA A 136 -9.74 11.93 -21.66
N CYS A 137 -9.75 13.23 -21.32
CA CYS A 137 -10.43 14.27 -22.11
C CYS A 137 -9.49 15.38 -22.59
N HIS A 138 -8.32 15.56 -21.97
CA HIS A 138 -7.42 16.68 -22.27
C HIS A 138 -6.11 16.26 -22.93
N THR A 139 -5.61 17.10 -23.84
CA THR A 139 -4.18 17.10 -24.19
C THR A 139 -3.43 18.05 -23.25
N LEU A 140 -2.20 17.68 -22.90
CA LEU A 140 -1.38 18.45 -21.96
C LEU A 140 -0.62 19.58 -22.67
N PRO A 141 -0.20 20.63 -21.93
CA PRO A 141 0.56 21.72 -22.52
C PRO A 141 1.85 21.24 -23.20
N GLY A 142 2.10 21.71 -24.43
CA GLY A 142 3.30 21.36 -25.20
C GLY A 142 3.18 20.06 -26.01
N GLU A 143 2.01 19.43 -26.03
CA GLU A 143 1.74 18.21 -26.80
C GLU A 143 0.90 18.49 -28.04
N ASP A 144 1.47 18.26 -29.23
CA ASP A 144 0.79 18.42 -30.52
C ASP A 144 -0.04 17.19 -30.92
N THR A 145 0.14 16.07 -30.21
CA THR A 145 -0.65 14.85 -30.38
C THR A 145 -1.29 14.46 -29.06
N SER A 146 -2.57 14.11 -29.07
CA SER A 146 -3.24 13.59 -27.87
C SER A 146 -2.60 12.26 -27.46
N PHE A 147 -2.06 12.18 -26.23
CA PHE A 147 -1.84 10.90 -25.55
C PHE A 147 -3.20 10.33 -25.13
N THR A 148 -4.00 9.93 -26.12
CA THR A 148 -5.23 9.21 -25.82
C THR A 148 -4.86 7.93 -25.08
N LEU A 149 -5.72 7.53 -24.14
CA LEU A 149 -5.72 6.18 -23.57
C LEU A 149 -5.58 5.10 -24.66
N ALA A 150 -6.15 5.35 -25.85
CA ALA A 150 -6.01 4.51 -27.04
C ALA A 150 -4.55 4.35 -27.52
N ARG A 151 -3.69 5.37 -27.42
CA ARG A 151 -2.27 5.26 -27.79
C ARG A 151 -1.42 4.58 -26.71
N LEU A 152 -1.75 4.81 -25.43
CA LEU A 152 -1.19 4.05 -24.31
C LEU A 152 -1.49 2.55 -24.42
N GLN A 153 -2.68 2.21 -24.93
CA GLN A 153 -3.10 0.82 -25.16
C GLN A 153 -2.59 0.23 -26.49
N ALA A 154 -2.51 1.03 -27.57
CA ALA A 154 -2.12 0.56 -28.90
C ALA A 154 -0.61 0.33 -29.08
N ASP A 155 0.25 1.14 -28.44
CA ASP A 155 1.68 1.12 -28.74
C ASP A 155 2.50 0.10 -27.90
N GLN A 156 1.90 -0.82 -27.13
CA GLN A 156 2.62 -1.68 -26.16
C GLN A 156 3.54 -0.91 -25.19
N PHE A 157 3.41 0.43 -25.09
CA PHE A 157 4.18 1.27 -24.15
C PHE A 157 3.80 1.01 -22.67
N LEU A 158 2.73 0.24 -22.44
CA LEU A 158 2.37 -0.35 -21.16
C LEU A 158 3.02 -1.72 -20.93
N SER A 159 4.22 -1.96 -21.49
CA SER A 159 5.16 -2.82 -20.75
C SER A 159 5.28 -2.26 -19.33
N GLU A 160 5.49 -3.11 -18.34
CA GLU A 160 5.51 -2.76 -16.91
C GLU A 160 6.59 -1.72 -16.51
N SER A 161 7.08 -0.84 -17.37
CA SER A 161 8.34 -0.11 -17.17
C SER A 161 8.34 1.41 -17.42
N ALA A 162 7.28 2.06 -17.92
CA ALA A 162 7.38 3.49 -18.28
C ALA A 162 6.47 4.45 -17.49
N ALA A 163 5.15 4.29 -17.48
CA ALA A 163 4.22 5.32 -17.00
C ALA A 163 3.72 5.14 -15.55
N MET A 164 3.09 6.18 -15.01
CA MET A 164 2.33 6.08 -13.76
C MET A 164 1.30 4.95 -13.83
N PRO A 165 1.31 4.00 -12.89
CA PRO A 165 0.31 2.94 -12.83
C PRO A 165 -1.12 3.50 -12.82
N GLU A 166 -1.32 4.61 -12.11
CA GLU A 166 -2.60 5.31 -11.95
C GLU A 166 -3.22 5.67 -13.28
N LEU A 167 -2.46 5.96 -14.35
CA LEU A 167 -3.03 6.29 -15.66
C LEU A 167 -3.81 5.11 -16.25
N SER A 168 -3.35 3.87 -16.01
CA SER A 168 -3.98 2.64 -16.49
C SER A 168 -5.15 2.16 -15.61
N GLN A 169 -5.36 2.75 -14.43
CA GLN A 169 -6.41 2.32 -13.51
C GLN A 169 -7.78 2.77 -13.98
N THR A 170 -8.58 1.90 -14.60
CA THR A 170 -9.96 2.26 -15.00
C THR A 170 -10.84 2.54 -13.78
N ALA A 171 -11.81 3.43 -13.93
CA ALA A 171 -12.90 3.56 -12.95
C ALA A 171 -13.68 2.22 -12.85
N PRO A 172 -14.54 2.03 -11.83
CA PRO A 172 -15.32 0.80 -11.70
C PRO A 172 -16.07 0.48 -13.00
N ASP A 173 -16.02 -0.77 -13.47
CA ASP A 173 -16.77 -1.14 -14.67
C ASP A 173 -18.28 -0.91 -14.42
N LEU A 174 -19.04 -0.71 -15.50
CA LEU A 174 -20.49 -0.47 -15.41
C LEU A 174 -21.33 -1.71 -15.74
N LYS A 175 -20.70 -2.87 -16.00
CA LYS A 175 -21.38 -4.12 -16.35
C LYS A 175 -22.40 -4.45 -15.28
N ASN A 176 -23.66 -4.66 -15.66
CA ASN A 176 -24.77 -4.98 -14.76
C ASN A 176 -24.93 -4.01 -13.56
N ILE A 177 -24.51 -2.74 -13.65
CA ILE A 177 -24.60 -1.81 -12.50
C ILE A 177 -26.05 -1.66 -12.00
N GLY A 178 -27.05 -1.76 -12.88
CA GLY A 178 -28.47 -1.71 -12.53
C GLY A 178 -28.95 -2.83 -11.59
N THR A 179 -28.19 -3.92 -11.45
CA THR A 179 -28.46 -5.02 -10.49
C THR A 179 -27.39 -5.17 -9.41
N ARG A 180 -26.39 -4.28 -9.35
CA ARG A 180 -25.33 -4.30 -8.32
C ARG A 180 -25.57 -3.31 -7.18
N VAL A 181 -26.38 -2.29 -7.41
CA VAL A 181 -26.77 -1.29 -6.43
C VAL A 181 -28.28 -1.05 -6.53
N THR A 182 -28.87 -0.36 -5.55
CA THR A 182 -30.28 -0.01 -5.63
C THR A 182 -30.52 1.05 -6.71
N LYS A 183 -31.66 0.94 -7.42
CA LYS A 183 -32.09 1.93 -8.43
C LYS A 183 -32.13 3.35 -7.87
N ARG A 184 -32.63 3.51 -6.63
CA ARG A 184 -32.74 4.82 -5.98
C ARG A 184 -31.36 5.41 -5.72
N TRP A 185 -30.41 4.61 -5.22
CA TRP A 185 -29.05 5.09 -5.01
C TRP A 185 -28.36 5.43 -6.33
N LEU A 186 -28.49 4.60 -7.37
CA LEU A 186 -27.90 4.86 -8.68
C LEU A 186 -28.36 6.19 -9.27
N PHE A 187 -29.65 6.49 -9.16
CA PHE A 187 -30.21 7.77 -9.58
C PHE A 187 -29.57 8.96 -8.84
N HIS A 188 -29.50 8.90 -7.51
CA HIS A 188 -28.92 9.97 -6.70
C HIS A 188 -27.41 10.11 -6.90
N TRP A 189 -26.71 8.99 -7.14
CA TRP A 189 -25.29 8.97 -7.49
C TRP A 189 -25.03 9.65 -8.82
N LEU A 190 -25.85 9.39 -9.85
CA LEU A 190 -25.72 10.06 -11.14
C LEU A 190 -26.10 11.54 -11.08
N LEU A 191 -27.03 11.92 -10.18
CA LEU A 191 -27.45 13.30 -10.00
C LEU A 191 -26.32 14.15 -9.40
N ASN A 192 -25.68 13.67 -8.33
CA ASN A 192 -24.52 14.32 -7.72
C ASN A 192 -23.76 13.31 -6.82
N PRO A 193 -22.62 12.75 -7.28
CA PRO A 193 -21.80 11.82 -6.50
C PRO A 193 -21.28 12.42 -5.18
N GLN A 194 -20.92 13.70 -5.18
CA GLN A 194 -20.31 14.42 -4.06
C GLN A 194 -21.25 14.52 -2.86
N ASN A 195 -22.56 14.64 -3.11
CA ASN A 195 -23.58 14.64 -2.05
C ASN A 195 -23.72 13.29 -1.32
N LEU A 196 -23.33 12.20 -1.96
CA LEU A 196 -23.32 10.86 -1.36
C LEU A 196 -21.94 10.48 -0.80
N ARG A 197 -20.89 11.04 -1.38
CA ARG A 197 -19.50 10.86 -0.96
C ARG A 197 -18.73 12.13 -1.29
N SER A 198 -18.46 12.96 -0.29
CA SER A 198 -17.76 14.26 -0.45
C SER A 198 -16.45 14.15 -1.22
N HIS A 199 -15.68 13.09 -0.98
CA HIS A 199 -14.41 12.79 -1.66
C HIS A 199 -14.56 11.93 -2.93
N SER A 200 -15.69 12.01 -3.64
CA SER A 200 -15.92 11.25 -4.87
C SER A 200 -14.97 11.69 -5.99
N ARG A 201 -14.34 10.72 -6.65
CA ARG A 201 -13.55 10.94 -7.88
C ARG A 201 -14.40 10.96 -9.15
N MET A 202 -15.65 10.48 -9.07
CA MET A 202 -16.58 10.60 -10.17
C MET A 202 -17.14 12.03 -10.15
N PRO A 203 -16.97 12.82 -11.21
CA PRO A 203 -17.44 14.20 -11.24
C PRO A 203 -18.96 14.26 -11.39
N ALA A 204 -19.57 15.37 -10.98
CA ALA A 204 -20.91 15.71 -11.43
C ALA A 204 -20.84 16.12 -12.91
N LEU A 205 -21.63 15.45 -13.75
CA LEU A 205 -21.58 15.58 -15.21
C LEU A 205 -22.88 16.14 -15.83
N LEU A 206 -23.96 16.22 -15.06
CA LEU A 206 -25.29 16.44 -15.61
C LEU A 206 -25.75 17.91 -15.58
N GLY A 207 -25.12 18.73 -14.73
CA GLY A 207 -25.51 20.11 -14.42
C GLY A 207 -25.92 20.28 -12.95
N ASP A 208 -26.61 21.38 -12.65
CA ASP A 208 -27.14 21.66 -11.31
C ASP A 208 -28.18 20.59 -10.91
N PRO A 209 -28.01 19.89 -9.77
CA PRO A 209 -28.93 18.85 -9.31
C PRO A 209 -30.35 19.34 -8.99
N ALA A 210 -30.57 20.64 -8.81
CA ALA A 210 -31.90 21.23 -8.58
C ALA A 210 -32.72 21.41 -9.87
N GLU A 211 -32.08 21.39 -11.04
CA GLU A 211 -32.76 21.59 -12.31
C GLU A 211 -33.56 20.36 -12.75
N LYS A 212 -34.79 20.59 -13.23
CA LYS A 212 -35.67 19.53 -13.77
C LYS A 212 -35.01 18.74 -14.89
N GLN A 213 -34.22 19.41 -15.74
CA GLN A 213 -33.53 18.77 -16.85
C GLN A 213 -32.43 17.81 -16.36
N THR A 214 -31.65 18.22 -15.35
CA THR A 214 -30.61 17.38 -14.71
C THR A 214 -31.23 16.15 -14.05
N ILE A 215 -32.33 16.34 -13.32
CA ILE A 215 -33.11 15.25 -12.71
C ILE A 215 -33.59 14.25 -13.78
N GLN A 216 -34.10 14.74 -14.91
CA GLN A 216 -34.55 13.86 -16.01
C GLN A 216 -33.38 13.11 -16.67
N LYS A 217 -32.22 13.76 -16.88
CA LYS A 217 -31.01 13.10 -17.40
C LYS A 217 -30.56 11.95 -16.49
N ALA A 218 -30.55 12.17 -15.16
CA ALA A 218 -30.20 11.14 -14.19
C ALA A 218 -31.20 9.96 -14.22
N ALA A 219 -32.50 10.25 -14.37
CA ALA A 219 -33.53 9.22 -14.51
C ALA A 219 -33.40 8.41 -15.80
N ASP A 220 -33.10 9.06 -16.92
CA ASP A 220 -32.88 8.43 -18.22
C ASP A 220 -31.67 7.49 -18.19
N LEU A 221 -30.53 7.94 -17.67
CA LEU A 221 -29.34 7.11 -17.47
C LEU A 221 -29.62 5.91 -16.56
N THR A 222 -30.32 6.14 -15.44
CA THR A 222 -30.73 5.07 -14.52
C THR A 222 -31.61 4.05 -15.22
N ALA A 223 -32.60 4.49 -16.00
CA ALA A 223 -33.49 3.60 -16.75
C ALA A 223 -32.71 2.75 -17.76
N TRP A 224 -31.73 3.36 -18.44
CA TRP A 224 -30.85 2.63 -19.35
C TRP A 224 -30.01 1.58 -18.63
N PHE A 225 -29.28 1.94 -17.56
CA PHE A 225 -28.47 0.97 -16.81
C PHE A 225 -29.30 -0.20 -16.23
N VAL A 226 -30.52 0.06 -15.77
CA VAL A 226 -31.45 -0.97 -15.33
C VAL A 226 -31.89 -1.86 -16.50
N SER A 227 -32.14 -1.28 -17.69
CA SER A 227 -32.51 -2.05 -18.89
C SER A 227 -31.40 -2.96 -19.41
N GLN A 228 -30.13 -2.60 -19.17
CA GLN A 228 -28.97 -3.40 -19.57
C GLN A 228 -28.63 -4.51 -18.57
N ALA A 229 -29.20 -4.45 -17.36
CA ALA A 229 -28.85 -5.37 -16.31
C ALA A 229 -29.45 -6.76 -16.58
N ARG A 230 -28.59 -7.77 -16.70
CA ARG A 230 -29.03 -9.15 -16.74
C ARG A 230 -29.37 -9.61 -15.33
N LYS A 231 -30.42 -10.43 -15.20
CA LYS A 231 -30.58 -11.21 -13.96
C LYS A 231 -29.32 -12.06 -13.80
N PRO A 232 -28.72 -12.10 -12.60
CA PRO A 232 -27.65 -13.07 -12.36
C PRO A 232 -28.19 -14.46 -12.72
N ASP A 233 -27.38 -15.28 -13.41
CA ASP A 233 -27.66 -16.72 -13.54
C ASP A 233 -27.97 -17.23 -12.13
N SER A 234 -29.08 -17.97 -11.99
CA SER A 234 -29.69 -18.36 -10.71
C SER A 234 -28.62 -18.55 -9.65
N ASP A 235 -28.59 -17.64 -8.67
CA ASP A 235 -27.65 -17.69 -7.57
C ASP A 235 -27.97 -18.97 -6.78
N ASN A 236 -27.26 -20.05 -7.07
CA ASN A 236 -27.35 -21.30 -6.32
C ASN A 236 -26.78 -21.13 -4.90
N SER A 237 -26.24 -19.95 -4.54
CA SER A 237 -26.16 -19.58 -3.15
C SER A 237 -27.59 -19.28 -2.67
N LYS A 238 -28.21 -20.29 -2.05
CA LYS A 238 -29.30 -20.02 -1.11
C LYS A 238 -28.76 -18.96 -0.15
N THR A 239 -29.16 -17.70 -0.31
CA THR A 239 -29.00 -16.72 0.77
C THR A 239 -29.63 -17.38 1.99
N PRO A 240 -28.87 -17.65 3.07
CA PRO A 240 -29.43 -18.29 4.25
C PRO A 240 -30.71 -17.58 4.67
N ASP A 241 -31.74 -18.32 5.03
CA ASP A 241 -33.00 -17.71 5.47
C ASP A 241 -32.73 -16.96 6.78
N PHE A 242 -32.77 -15.62 6.71
CA PHE A 242 -32.42 -14.70 7.79
C PHE A 242 -33.62 -14.34 8.69
N SER A 243 -34.82 -14.88 8.40
CA SER A 243 -36.05 -14.44 9.06
C SER A 243 -36.33 -15.06 10.42
N SER A 244 -35.49 -15.97 10.94
CA SER A 244 -35.58 -16.39 12.33
C SER A 244 -34.80 -15.43 13.25
N GLU A 245 -35.46 -14.93 14.29
CA GLU A 245 -34.88 -13.98 15.27
C GLU A 245 -33.57 -14.53 15.89
N ASP A 246 -33.53 -15.85 16.15
CA ASP A 246 -32.36 -16.54 16.74
C ASP A 246 -31.10 -16.53 15.84
N ASN A 247 -31.25 -16.53 14.51
CA ASN A 247 -30.10 -16.50 13.60
C ASN A 247 -29.57 -15.08 13.38
N SER A 248 -30.46 -14.08 13.41
CA SER A 248 -30.07 -12.67 13.22
C SER A 248 -29.16 -12.16 14.35
N GLY A 249 -29.46 -12.49 15.61
CA GLY A 249 -28.62 -12.12 16.75
C GLY A 249 -27.20 -12.72 16.71
N LYS A 250 -27.09 -13.98 16.25
CA LYS A 250 -25.79 -14.66 16.08
C LYS A 250 -24.94 -14.01 14.99
N PHE A 251 -25.51 -13.77 13.81
CA PHE A 251 -24.80 -13.11 12.71
C PHE A 251 -24.42 -11.67 13.03
N LEU A 252 -25.29 -10.94 13.74
CA LEU A 252 -24.99 -9.58 14.19
C LEU A 252 -23.77 -9.59 15.12
N THR A 253 -23.75 -10.46 16.13
CA THR A 253 -22.61 -10.60 17.07
C THR A 253 -21.31 -10.97 16.35
N ALA A 254 -21.38 -11.93 15.41
CA ALA A 254 -20.22 -12.32 14.60
C ALA A 254 -19.74 -11.18 13.69
N GLY A 255 -20.66 -10.42 13.11
CA GLY A 255 -20.40 -9.24 12.29
C GLY A 255 -19.72 -8.13 13.06
N THR A 256 -20.24 -7.81 14.26
CA THR A 256 -19.66 -6.83 15.18
C THR A 256 -18.19 -7.18 15.48
N LYS A 257 -17.94 -8.42 15.90
CA LYS A 257 -16.58 -8.90 16.19
C LYS A 257 -15.68 -8.83 14.95
N SER A 258 -16.19 -9.19 13.78
CA SER A 258 -15.42 -9.16 12.53
C SER A 258 -15.07 -7.74 12.11
N TYR A 259 -15.99 -6.78 12.28
CA TYR A 259 -15.77 -5.38 11.95
C TYR A 259 -14.59 -4.78 12.72
N GLU A 260 -14.47 -5.13 14.00
CA GLU A 260 -13.36 -4.71 14.86
C GLU A 260 -12.07 -5.51 14.58
N VAL A 261 -12.13 -6.84 14.63
CA VAL A 261 -10.96 -7.72 14.54
C VAL A 261 -10.26 -7.64 13.19
N LEU A 262 -11.02 -7.56 12.10
CA LEU A 262 -10.46 -7.39 10.76
C LEU A 262 -9.99 -5.96 10.50
N GLY A 263 -10.31 -5.01 11.38
CA GLY A 263 -9.88 -3.63 11.30
C GLY A 263 -10.72 -2.76 10.35
N CYS A 264 -11.96 -3.16 10.03
CA CYS A 264 -12.88 -2.33 9.25
C CYS A 264 -13.10 -0.96 9.93
N ILE A 265 -13.17 -0.93 11.26
CA ILE A 265 -13.31 0.27 12.09
C ILE A 265 -12.16 1.29 11.92
N ASN A 266 -10.98 0.86 11.46
CA ASN A 266 -9.84 1.76 11.25
C ASN A 266 -9.97 2.59 9.97
N CYS A 267 -10.83 2.16 9.05
CA CYS A 267 -11.08 2.83 7.77
C CYS A 267 -12.53 3.31 7.64
N HIS A 268 -13.44 2.83 8.47
CA HIS A 268 -14.87 3.08 8.38
C HIS A 268 -15.47 3.49 9.73
N HIS A 269 -16.51 4.32 9.66
CA HIS A 269 -17.31 4.75 10.80
C HIS A 269 -18.79 4.88 10.37
N PHE A 270 -19.71 5.14 11.31
CA PHE A 270 -21.14 5.28 11.01
C PHE A 270 -21.72 6.68 11.28
N SER A 271 -20.85 7.67 11.55
CA SER A 271 -21.31 9.03 11.79
C SER A 271 -22.00 9.61 10.54
N VAL A 272 -23.07 10.36 10.78
CA VAL A 272 -23.80 11.18 9.79
C VAL A 272 -23.44 12.66 9.92
N ALA A 273 -22.54 13.02 10.84
CA ALA A 273 -22.13 14.40 11.08
C ALA A 273 -21.44 14.99 9.85
N GLU A 274 -21.58 16.31 9.69
CA GLU A 274 -20.87 17.08 8.65
C GLU A 274 -19.39 17.29 9.01
N GLU A 275 -19.06 17.20 10.30
CA GLU A 275 -17.70 17.35 10.79
C GLU A 275 -16.78 16.25 10.22
N PRO A 276 -15.54 16.60 9.80
CA PRO A 276 -14.56 15.62 9.39
C PRO A 276 -14.29 14.59 10.51
N ASP A 277 -14.25 13.32 10.14
CA ASP A 277 -13.76 12.28 11.05
C ASP A 277 -12.29 12.55 11.41
N GLU A 278 -11.95 12.48 12.70
CA GLU A 278 -10.60 12.75 13.21
C GLU A 278 -9.53 11.91 12.50
N TYR A 279 -9.87 10.66 12.17
CA TYR A 279 -9.00 9.69 11.52
C TYR A 279 -9.23 9.62 10.00
N GLN A 280 -10.01 10.55 9.43
CA GLN A 280 -10.35 10.65 8.01
C GLN A 280 -10.96 9.36 7.41
N ARG A 281 -11.73 8.63 8.22
CA ARG A 281 -12.40 7.38 7.82
C ARG A 281 -13.58 7.62 6.90
N HIS A 282 -13.97 6.58 6.17
CA HIS A 282 -15.12 6.61 5.26
C HIS A 282 -16.42 6.22 5.98
N SER A 283 -17.38 7.15 6.05
CA SER A 283 -18.70 6.86 6.62
C SER A 283 -19.46 5.78 5.83
N LEU A 284 -19.95 4.78 6.55
CA LEU A 284 -20.87 3.74 6.09
C LEU A 284 -22.31 4.01 6.50
N ALA A 285 -22.61 5.20 7.05
CA ALA A 285 -23.95 5.53 7.57
C ALA A 285 -25.07 5.28 6.55
N SER A 286 -24.81 5.48 5.26
CA SER A 286 -25.80 5.31 4.18
C SER A 286 -25.62 4.03 3.35
N ILE A 287 -24.81 3.05 3.78
CA ILE A 287 -24.49 1.85 2.99
C ILE A 287 -25.72 1.02 2.63
N LYS A 288 -26.74 0.94 3.52
CA LYS A 288 -28.01 0.23 3.24
C LYS A 288 -28.86 0.88 2.16
N ARG A 289 -28.55 2.13 1.78
CA ARG A 289 -29.20 2.80 0.64
C ARG A 289 -28.57 2.34 -0.67
N LYS A 290 -27.27 2.05 -0.67
CA LYS A 290 -26.50 1.63 -1.85
C LYS A 290 -26.74 0.17 -2.22
N PHE A 291 -26.67 -0.74 -1.25
CA PHE A 291 -26.71 -2.17 -1.50
C PHE A 291 -27.95 -2.83 -0.89
N THR A 292 -28.47 -3.86 -1.55
CA THR A 292 -29.24 -4.91 -0.87
C THR A 292 -28.30 -5.79 -0.04
N ALA A 293 -28.84 -6.60 0.88
CA ALA A 293 -28.03 -7.52 1.67
C ALA A 293 -27.21 -8.48 0.79
N SER A 294 -27.83 -9.09 -0.22
CA SER A 294 -27.15 -10.00 -1.16
C SER A 294 -26.04 -9.33 -1.96
N GLN A 295 -26.26 -8.10 -2.44
CA GLN A 295 -25.24 -7.34 -3.17
C GLN A 295 -24.07 -6.94 -2.27
N LEU A 296 -24.36 -6.57 -1.01
CA LEU A 296 -23.32 -6.23 -0.04
C LEU A 296 -22.45 -7.46 0.28
N ILE A 297 -23.05 -8.63 0.48
CA ILE A 297 -22.32 -9.89 0.70
C ILE A 297 -21.40 -10.19 -0.49
N ARG A 298 -21.92 -10.07 -1.72
CA ARG A 298 -21.10 -10.28 -2.94
C ARG A 298 -19.92 -9.32 -3.01
N PHE A 299 -20.16 -8.02 -2.75
CA PHE A 299 -19.10 -7.02 -2.72
C PHE A 299 -18.04 -7.33 -1.66
N LEU A 300 -18.45 -7.69 -0.44
CA LEU A 300 -17.53 -8.00 0.66
C LEU A 300 -16.65 -9.22 0.35
N LYS A 301 -17.18 -10.21 -0.37
CA LYS A 301 -16.41 -11.41 -0.79
C LYS A 301 -15.46 -11.15 -1.95
N SER A 302 -15.71 -10.14 -2.76
CA SER A 302 -14.93 -9.88 -3.98
C SER A 302 -14.94 -8.38 -4.33
N PRO A 303 -14.30 -7.52 -3.51
CA PRO A 303 -14.35 -6.07 -3.70
C PRO A 303 -13.69 -5.59 -5.00
N HIS A 304 -12.85 -6.44 -5.60
CA HIS A 304 -12.16 -6.19 -6.86
C HIS A 304 -12.90 -6.70 -8.11
N GLU A 305 -14.01 -7.46 -7.98
CA GLU A 305 -14.73 -8.10 -9.11
C GLU A 305 -15.05 -7.10 -10.23
N HIS A 306 -15.49 -5.89 -9.84
CA HIS A 306 -15.89 -4.85 -10.77
C HIS A 306 -15.02 -3.59 -10.74
N HIS A 307 -13.92 -3.66 -9.99
CA HIS A 307 -12.99 -2.56 -9.82
C HIS A 307 -11.66 -3.15 -9.39
N ARG A 308 -10.86 -3.60 -10.36
CA ARG A 308 -9.54 -4.23 -10.14
C ARG A 308 -8.65 -3.43 -9.19
N TRP A 309 -8.76 -2.10 -9.23
CA TRP A 309 -7.97 -1.14 -8.47
C TRP A 309 -8.72 -0.60 -7.23
N SER A 310 -9.70 -1.33 -6.72
CA SER A 310 -10.41 -0.95 -5.50
C SER A 310 -9.45 -0.72 -4.34
N ARG A 311 -9.73 0.34 -3.57
CA ARG A 311 -9.03 0.61 -2.31
C ARG A 311 -9.56 -0.25 -1.16
N MET A 312 -10.80 -0.75 -1.27
CA MET A 312 -11.31 -1.74 -0.33
C MET A 312 -10.60 -3.07 -0.60
N PRO A 313 -9.75 -3.55 0.33
CA PRO A 313 -8.96 -4.73 0.06
C PRO A 313 -9.76 -6.00 0.28
N ASP A 314 -9.26 -7.11 -0.24
CA ASP A 314 -9.94 -8.40 -0.13
C ASP A 314 -9.48 -9.14 1.14
N PHE A 315 -10.38 -9.29 2.11
CA PHE A 315 -10.11 -10.02 3.35
C PHE A 315 -10.24 -11.54 3.18
N ILE A 316 -10.62 -12.03 2.00
CA ILE A 316 -10.84 -13.44 1.69
C ILE A 316 -11.88 -14.02 2.67
N LEU A 317 -13.01 -13.32 2.79
CA LEU A 317 -14.05 -13.64 3.76
C LEU A 317 -14.74 -14.97 3.42
N SER A 318 -15.00 -15.78 4.44
CA SER A 318 -15.95 -16.88 4.30
C SER A 318 -17.36 -16.34 4.02
N THR A 319 -18.26 -17.19 3.53
CA THR A 319 -19.65 -16.80 3.33
C THR A 319 -20.31 -16.36 4.64
N GLU A 320 -19.99 -17.02 5.76
CA GLU A 320 -20.53 -16.67 7.09
C GLU A 320 -19.98 -15.34 7.61
N GLU A 321 -18.67 -15.09 7.45
CA GLU A 321 -18.04 -13.80 7.81
C GLU A 321 -18.68 -12.65 7.00
N ALA A 322 -18.86 -12.84 5.69
CA ALA A 322 -19.46 -11.83 4.82
C ALA A 322 -20.93 -11.57 5.16
N VAL A 323 -21.70 -12.61 5.51
CA VAL A 323 -23.08 -12.47 5.98
C VAL A 323 -23.14 -11.69 7.29
N GLY A 324 -22.36 -12.09 8.29
CA GLY A 324 -22.33 -11.42 9.60
C GLY A 324 -21.99 -9.94 9.47
N LEU A 325 -20.94 -9.63 8.71
CA LEU A 325 -20.57 -8.25 8.39
C LEU A 325 -21.69 -7.50 7.69
N ALA A 326 -22.32 -8.07 6.66
CA ALA A 326 -23.40 -7.41 5.94
C ALA A 326 -24.60 -7.06 6.86
N VAL A 327 -24.98 -7.98 7.76
CA VAL A 327 -26.02 -7.74 8.77
C VAL A 327 -25.62 -6.56 9.66
N TYR A 328 -24.42 -6.61 10.26
CA TYR A 328 -23.93 -5.54 11.13
C TYR A 328 -23.88 -4.17 10.42
N LEU A 329 -23.38 -4.12 9.19
CA LEU A 329 -23.28 -2.89 8.41
C LEU A 329 -24.66 -2.31 8.08
N ILE A 330 -25.64 -3.14 7.73
CA ILE A 330 -27.00 -2.69 7.41
C ILE A 330 -27.72 -2.19 8.66
N GLU A 331 -27.59 -2.90 9.79
CA GLU A 331 -28.18 -2.51 11.07
C GLU A 331 -27.66 -1.15 11.54
N ASN A 332 -26.34 -0.92 11.46
CA ASN A 332 -25.71 0.33 11.88
C ASN A 332 -25.84 1.48 10.85
N SER A 333 -26.29 1.19 9.64
CA SER A 333 -26.53 2.20 8.61
C SER A 333 -27.77 3.04 8.91
N LYS A 334 -27.66 4.09 9.73
CA LYS A 334 -28.79 4.97 10.08
C LYS A 334 -28.95 6.19 9.16
N GLY A 335 -27.96 6.44 8.29
CA GLY A 335 -27.92 7.53 7.32
C GLY A 335 -29.06 7.51 6.30
N LYS A 336 -29.34 8.71 5.79
CA LYS A 336 -30.34 8.98 4.74
C LYS A 336 -29.64 9.68 3.59
N ILE A 337 -30.14 9.47 2.37
CA ILE A 337 -29.78 10.32 1.24
C ILE A 337 -30.45 11.68 1.48
N GLN A 338 -29.68 12.76 1.51
CA GLN A 338 -30.22 14.11 1.65
C GLN A 338 -31.05 14.45 0.41
N ASN A 339 -32.17 15.16 0.59
CA ASN A 339 -33.09 15.53 -0.50
C ASN A 339 -33.57 14.34 -1.36
N ALA A 340 -33.70 13.16 -0.75
CA ALA A 340 -34.00 11.94 -1.47
C ALA A 340 -35.39 11.98 -2.13
N MET A 341 -35.43 12.09 -3.45
CA MET A 341 -36.65 11.91 -4.24
C MET A 341 -36.82 10.48 -4.78
N ILE A 342 -38.05 10.18 -5.20
CA ILE A 342 -38.38 9.01 -6.00
C ILE A 342 -37.95 9.33 -7.45
N PRO A 343 -37.12 8.49 -8.10
CA PRO A 343 -36.70 8.75 -9.47
C PRO A 343 -37.93 8.86 -10.40
N PRO A 344 -38.06 9.92 -11.22
CA PRO A 344 -39.11 9.99 -12.21
C PRO A 344 -38.94 8.91 -13.28
N ALA A 345 -39.94 8.74 -14.15
CA ALA A 345 -39.83 7.83 -15.28
C ALA A 345 -38.73 8.30 -16.25
N GLY A 346 -37.78 7.41 -16.55
CA GLY A 346 -36.69 7.65 -17.49
C GLY A 346 -36.87 6.89 -18.79
N SER A 347 -36.26 7.38 -19.88
CA SER A 347 -36.18 6.71 -21.17
C SER A 347 -34.81 6.05 -21.34
N ALA A 348 -34.79 4.72 -21.51
CA ALA A 348 -33.56 3.98 -21.75
C ALA A 348 -32.84 4.41 -23.04
N ASN A 349 -33.58 4.82 -24.09
CA ASN A 349 -32.98 5.31 -25.33
C ASN A 349 -32.26 6.65 -25.10
N ARG A 350 -32.88 7.60 -24.39
CA ARG A 350 -32.21 8.86 -24.03
C ARG A 350 -31.03 8.62 -23.10
N GLY A 351 -31.15 7.68 -22.16
CA GLY A 351 -30.05 7.26 -21.29
C GLY A 351 -28.85 6.72 -22.06
N LYS A 352 -29.09 5.88 -23.08
CA LYS A 352 -28.03 5.41 -23.99
C LYS A 352 -27.34 6.57 -24.69
N THR A 353 -28.10 7.50 -25.28
CA THR A 353 -27.54 8.68 -25.94
C THR A 353 -26.73 9.55 -24.96
N LEU A 354 -27.20 9.72 -23.72
CA LEU A 354 -26.47 10.44 -22.68
C LEU A 354 -25.16 9.74 -22.32
N TYR A 355 -25.15 8.41 -22.18
CA TYR A 355 -23.94 7.66 -21.89
C TYR A 355 -22.85 7.85 -22.97
N GLU A 356 -23.25 7.83 -24.23
CA GLU A 356 -22.37 8.05 -25.38
C GLU A 356 -21.87 9.51 -25.44
N THR A 357 -22.78 10.48 -25.31
CA THR A 357 -22.44 11.91 -25.44
C THR A 357 -21.69 12.49 -24.24
N LEU A 358 -21.90 11.96 -23.04
CA LEU A 358 -21.13 12.32 -21.83
C LEU A 358 -19.76 11.60 -21.79
N GLY A 359 -19.50 10.65 -22.68
CA GLY A 359 -18.22 9.95 -22.73
C GLY A 359 -17.94 9.07 -21.53
N CYS A 360 -18.96 8.43 -20.93
CA CYS A 360 -18.77 7.61 -19.73
C CYS A 360 -17.71 6.50 -19.93
N VAL A 361 -17.57 5.99 -21.17
CA VAL A 361 -16.55 5.01 -21.58
C VAL A 361 -15.10 5.48 -21.47
N GLN A 362 -14.85 6.80 -21.34
CA GLN A 362 -13.49 7.33 -21.21
C GLN A 362 -12.88 7.02 -19.85
N CYS A 363 -13.70 6.85 -18.82
CA CYS A 363 -13.26 6.51 -17.47
C CYS A 363 -13.65 5.07 -17.09
N HIS A 364 -14.83 4.61 -17.50
CA HIS A 364 -15.39 3.32 -17.15
C HIS A 364 -15.19 2.30 -18.27
N SER A 365 -14.75 1.08 -17.94
CA SER A 365 -14.71 -0.02 -18.92
C SER A 365 -16.12 -0.40 -19.40
N SER A 366 -16.19 -0.89 -20.66
CA SER A 366 -17.44 -1.05 -21.41
C SER A 366 -18.38 -2.11 -20.83
N LEU A 367 -19.68 -1.95 -21.11
CA LEU A 367 -20.75 -2.86 -20.69
C LEU A 367 -20.69 -4.25 -21.36
N GLN A 368 -20.00 -4.36 -22.48
CA GLN A 368 -19.69 -5.59 -23.22
C GLN A 368 -18.24 -5.49 -23.72
N GLU A 369 -17.49 -6.58 -23.67
CA GLU A 369 -16.05 -6.64 -23.98
C GLU A 369 -15.67 -6.23 -25.41
N SER A 370 -16.63 -5.99 -26.32
CA SER A 370 -16.31 -5.91 -27.75
C SER A 370 -16.77 -4.69 -28.58
N GLN A 371 -17.65 -3.75 -28.15
CA GLN A 371 -18.27 -2.85 -29.17
C GLN A 371 -18.67 -1.42 -28.78
N LEU A 372 -18.03 -0.76 -27.81
CA LEU A 372 -18.27 0.68 -27.62
C LEU A 372 -16.95 1.46 -27.71
N THR A 373 -16.53 1.75 -28.93
CA THR A 373 -15.57 2.83 -29.19
C THR A 373 -16.25 4.16 -28.88
N ALA A 374 -15.64 4.98 -28.03
CA ALA A 374 -16.02 6.37 -27.84
C ALA A 374 -15.94 7.09 -29.20
N THR A 375 -17.04 7.11 -29.94
CA THR A 375 -17.10 7.78 -31.23
C THR A 375 -17.36 9.26 -30.95
N GLY A 376 -16.33 10.10 -31.11
CA GLY A 376 -16.52 11.54 -31.30
C GLY A 376 -16.09 12.51 -30.20
N LEU A 377 -15.51 12.07 -29.07
CA LEU A 377 -14.92 13.02 -28.12
C LEU A 377 -13.55 13.50 -28.62
N GLN A 378 -13.50 14.73 -29.08
CA GLN A 378 -12.25 15.41 -29.43
C GLN A 378 -11.53 15.85 -28.14
N PRO A 379 -10.25 15.50 -27.96
CA PRO A 379 -9.46 15.97 -26.83
C PRO A 379 -9.42 17.50 -26.75
N VAL A 380 -9.56 18.05 -25.54
CA VAL A 380 -9.53 19.49 -25.30
C VAL A 380 -8.12 19.91 -24.83
N PRO A 381 -7.40 20.77 -25.56
CA PRO A 381 -6.05 21.15 -25.18
C PRO A 381 -6.04 22.05 -23.94
N ILE A 382 -5.24 21.67 -22.94
CA ILE A 382 -4.91 22.54 -21.80
C ILE A 382 -3.78 23.47 -22.23
N LYS A 383 -4.01 24.77 -22.12
CA LYS A 383 -3.00 25.81 -22.40
C LYS A 383 -2.35 26.26 -21.09
N ALA A 384 -1.03 26.13 -20.97
CA ALA A 384 -0.29 26.56 -19.78
C ALA A 384 -0.49 28.04 -19.43
N GLN A 385 -0.85 28.87 -20.41
CA GLN A 385 -1.08 30.31 -20.24
C GLN A 385 -2.49 30.63 -19.69
N SER A 386 -3.40 29.65 -19.60
CA SER A 386 -4.80 29.85 -19.22
C SER A 386 -5.30 28.74 -18.28
N LEU A 387 -4.72 28.67 -17.09
CA LEU A 387 -5.03 27.65 -16.07
C LEU A 387 -6.17 28.06 -15.10
N SER A 388 -6.94 29.09 -15.43
CA SER A 388 -8.08 29.61 -14.66
C SER A 388 -9.41 29.50 -15.41
N ALA A 389 -9.50 28.58 -16.38
CA ALA A 389 -10.68 28.35 -17.22
C ALA A 389 -11.15 26.89 -17.15
N GLY A 390 -12.41 26.64 -17.54
CA GLY A 390 -13.00 25.30 -17.57
C GLY A 390 -13.04 24.64 -16.19
N CYS A 391 -12.59 23.39 -16.09
CA CYS A 391 -12.54 22.65 -14.81
C CYS A 391 -11.60 23.28 -13.77
N LEU A 392 -10.66 24.15 -14.19
CA LEU A 392 -9.73 24.86 -13.30
C LEU A 392 -10.16 26.31 -13.01
N ALA A 393 -11.32 26.74 -13.52
CA ALA A 393 -11.90 28.02 -13.14
C ALA A 393 -12.38 28.01 -11.67
N GLU A 394 -12.43 29.20 -11.08
CA GLU A 394 -13.14 29.44 -9.82
C GLU A 394 -14.57 28.89 -9.89
N THR A 395 -15.04 28.31 -8.80
CA THR A 395 -16.31 27.57 -8.73
C THR A 395 -17.49 28.35 -9.32
N GLU A 396 -17.60 29.64 -9.02
CA GLU A 396 -18.69 30.51 -9.49
C GLU A 396 -18.64 30.81 -11.01
N LYS A 397 -17.46 30.66 -11.63
CA LYS A 397 -17.23 30.95 -13.04
C LYS A 397 -17.19 29.69 -13.90
N ARG A 398 -17.44 28.51 -13.31
CA ARG A 398 -17.39 27.23 -14.01
C ARG A 398 -18.62 27.06 -14.90
N PRO A 399 -18.45 26.77 -16.20
CA PRO A 399 -19.58 26.46 -17.07
C PRO A 399 -20.29 25.17 -16.62
N ALA A 400 -21.61 25.13 -16.64
CA ALA A 400 -22.38 23.92 -16.30
C ALA A 400 -22.10 22.72 -17.23
N SER A 401 -21.43 22.95 -18.37
CA SER A 401 -21.07 21.94 -19.36
C SER A 401 -19.76 21.21 -19.06
N VAL A 402 -18.97 21.63 -18.06
CA VAL A 402 -17.71 20.95 -17.71
C VAL A 402 -17.91 20.03 -16.50
N PRO A 403 -17.17 18.91 -16.40
CA PRO A 403 -17.21 18.05 -15.21
C PRO A 403 -16.85 18.81 -13.94
N ASP A 404 -17.64 18.63 -12.89
CA ASP A 404 -17.35 19.19 -11.56
C ASP A 404 -16.77 18.13 -10.62
N PHE A 405 -15.49 18.28 -10.30
CA PHE A 405 -14.75 17.42 -9.37
C PHE A 405 -14.67 17.97 -7.94
N THR A 406 -15.19 19.19 -7.70
CA THR A 406 -15.16 19.88 -6.38
C THR A 406 -13.78 19.89 -5.72
N PHE A 407 -12.73 20.26 -6.47
CA PHE A 407 -11.37 20.31 -5.92
C PHE A 407 -11.25 21.35 -4.80
N HIS A 408 -10.39 21.07 -3.82
CA HIS A 408 -9.97 22.02 -2.79
C HIS A 408 -8.94 23.02 -3.34
N PRO A 409 -8.77 24.22 -2.72
CA PRO A 409 -7.79 25.22 -3.15
C PRO A 409 -6.37 24.67 -3.34
N GLU A 410 -5.92 23.80 -2.43
CA GLU A 410 -4.59 23.16 -2.50
C GLU A 410 -4.46 22.23 -3.72
N GLN A 411 -5.53 21.53 -4.08
CA GLN A 411 -5.57 20.65 -5.25
C GLN A 411 -5.52 21.47 -6.55
N TYR A 412 -6.24 22.58 -6.64
CA TYR A 412 -6.11 23.49 -7.79
C TYR A 412 -4.67 23.98 -7.93
N ALA A 413 -4.07 24.46 -6.84
CA ALA A 413 -2.70 24.97 -6.85
C ALA A 413 -1.70 23.88 -7.29
N ALA A 414 -1.87 22.64 -6.80
CA ALA A 414 -1.02 21.51 -7.18
C ALA A 414 -1.18 21.11 -8.65
N ILE A 415 -2.41 21.01 -9.16
CA ILE A 415 -2.69 20.72 -10.57
C ILE A 415 -2.08 21.82 -11.47
N GLN A 416 -2.25 23.09 -11.09
CA GLN A 416 -1.67 24.22 -11.81
C GLN A 416 -0.14 24.19 -11.78
N ALA A 417 0.47 23.80 -10.66
CA ALA A 417 1.93 23.70 -10.53
C ALA A 417 2.50 22.64 -11.49
N VAL A 418 1.94 21.43 -11.53
CA VAL A 418 2.45 20.36 -12.43
C VAL A 418 2.24 20.70 -13.91
N LEU A 419 1.13 21.34 -14.28
CA LEU A 419 0.85 21.72 -15.67
C LEU A 419 1.86 22.74 -16.24
N LYS A 420 2.60 23.44 -15.38
CA LYS A 420 3.71 24.33 -15.78
C LYS A 420 5.02 23.58 -16.04
N THR A 421 5.16 22.34 -15.58
CA THR A 421 6.41 21.56 -15.62
C THR A 421 6.53 20.59 -16.79
N GLY A 422 5.46 20.43 -17.59
CA GLY A 422 5.39 19.48 -18.72
C GLY A 422 4.74 18.13 -18.35
N SER A 423 4.48 17.32 -19.38
CA SER A 423 3.76 16.03 -19.32
C SER A 423 4.65 14.84 -18.98
N ASP A 424 5.95 14.93 -19.30
CA ASP A 424 6.96 13.86 -19.23
C ASP A 424 6.90 13.01 -17.96
N SER A 425 6.70 13.67 -16.81
CA SER A 425 6.72 13.01 -15.51
C SER A 425 5.60 11.97 -15.33
N LEU A 426 4.47 12.14 -16.02
CA LEU A 426 3.35 11.19 -16.01
C LEU A 426 3.72 9.86 -16.71
N PHE A 427 4.65 9.93 -17.67
CA PHE A 427 5.13 8.80 -18.45
C PHE A 427 6.49 8.27 -17.97
N ARG A 428 6.81 8.57 -16.71
CA ARG A 428 7.98 8.05 -15.99
C ARG A 428 7.54 7.50 -14.64
N ARG A 429 7.91 6.27 -14.32
CA ARG A 429 7.61 5.62 -13.03
C ARG A 429 8.87 5.47 -12.22
N SER A 430 8.78 5.68 -10.91
CA SER A 430 9.73 5.15 -9.94
C SER A 430 8.99 4.19 -9.02
N ASP A 431 9.51 2.99 -8.83
CA ASP A 431 8.93 1.93 -8.00
C ASP A 431 8.92 2.35 -6.53
N SER A 432 10.00 2.98 -6.02
CA SER A 432 10.06 3.51 -4.65
C SER A 432 9.01 4.61 -4.43
N GLU A 433 8.94 5.62 -5.30
CA GLU A 433 7.92 6.67 -5.18
C GLU A 433 6.48 6.14 -5.39
N THR A 434 6.33 5.03 -6.12
CA THR A 434 5.03 4.36 -6.27
C THR A 434 4.64 3.64 -4.99
N ALA A 435 5.57 2.94 -4.34
CA ALA A 435 5.30 2.28 -3.06
C ALA A 435 4.99 3.27 -1.93
N GLU A 436 5.74 4.38 -1.85
CA GLU A 436 5.45 5.47 -0.91
C GLU A 436 4.04 6.03 -1.13
N ARG A 437 3.70 6.40 -2.37
CA ARG A 437 2.36 6.93 -2.70
C ARG A 437 1.25 5.94 -2.40
N TRP A 438 1.42 4.66 -2.78
CA TRP A 438 0.40 3.64 -2.55
C TRP A 438 0.25 3.25 -1.09
N PHE A 439 1.29 3.35 -0.27
CA PHE A 439 1.17 3.20 1.18
C PHE A 439 0.13 4.18 1.75
N HIS A 440 0.13 5.43 1.26
CA HIS A 440 -0.88 6.43 1.64
C HIS A 440 -2.23 6.21 0.96
N GLN A 441 -2.28 5.99 -0.35
CA GLN A 441 -3.54 5.82 -1.09
C GLN A 441 -4.38 4.60 -0.64
N LEU A 442 -3.70 3.52 -0.22
CA LEU A 442 -4.32 2.31 0.33
C LEU A 442 -4.53 2.39 1.85
N ASN A 443 -4.14 3.51 2.47
CA ASN A 443 -4.25 3.77 3.90
C ASN A 443 -3.64 2.65 4.76
N CYS A 444 -2.45 2.16 4.38
CA CYS A 444 -1.76 1.10 5.12
C CYS A 444 -1.48 1.50 6.58
N SER A 445 -1.32 2.80 6.84
CA SER A 445 -1.15 3.40 8.17
C SER A 445 -2.35 3.23 9.10
N ALA A 446 -3.55 2.96 8.58
CA ALA A 446 -4.70 2.66 9.43
C ALA A 446 -4.51 1.38 10.28
N CYS A 447 -3.64 0.48 9.84
CA CYS A 447 -3.32 -0.76 10.55
C CYS A 447 -1.86 -0.82 10.99
N HIS A 448 -0.91 -0.38 10.15
CA HIS A 448 0.52 -0.57 10.37
C HIS A 448 1.25 0.74 10.68
N THR A 449 2.10 0.72 11.70
CA THR A 449 3.12 1.76 11.86
C THR A 449 4.19 1.59 10.78
N ARG A 450 4.66 2.71 10.23
CA ARG A 450 5.78 2.77 9.30
C ARG A 450 6.55 4.05 9.54
N ASP A 451 7.86 3.93 9.70
CA ASP A 451 8.77 5.04 9.96
C ASP A 451 8.30 5.92 11.13
N SER A 452 8.00 7.19 10.89
CA SER A 452 7.44 8.13 11.88
C SER A 452 5.91 8.16 11.91
N THR A 453 5.23 7.45 10.99
CA THR A 453 3.76 7.36 10.93
C THR A 453 3.26 6.24 11.84
N SER A 454 2.62 6.62 12.95
CA SER A 454 1.98 5.69 13.87
C SER A 454 0.58 5.31 13.41
N SER A 455 0.22 4.03 13.58
CA SER A 455 -1.15 3.57 13.37
C SER A 455 -2.08 4.01 14.51
N PRO A 456 -3.26 4.60 14.22
CA PRO A 456 -4.24 4.99 15.24
C PRO A 456 -5.10 3.81 15.73
N ARG A 457 -4.93 2.62 15.15
CA ARG A 457 -5.78 1.43 15.38
C ARG A 457 -6.07 1.13 16.85
N ALA A 458 -5.04 1.18 17.70
CA ALA A 458 -5.23 0.84 19.11
C ALA A 458 -6.14 1.83 19.83
N ILE A 459 -6.02 3.12 19.50
CA ILE A 459 -6.84 4.19 20.07
C ILE A 459 -8.28 4.04 19.58
N ILE A 460 -8.48 3.91 18.27
CA ILE A 460 -9.80 3.73 17.64
C ILE A 460 -10.54 2.54 18.26
N VAL A 461 -9.89 1.38 18.40
CA VAL A 461 -10.54 0.18 18.94
C VAL A 461 -10.87 0.32 20.43
N VAL A 462 -10.05 1.02 21.22
CA VAL A 462 -10.34 1.23 22.65
C VAL A 462 -11.49 2.23 22.84
N GLU A 463 -11.53 3.29 22.03
CA GLU A 463 -12.52 4.36 22.19
C GLU A 463 -13.86 4.06 21.51
N GLU A 464 -13.84 3.42 20.35
CA GLU A 464 -15.02 3.21 19.50
C GLU A 464 -15.35 1.73 19.26
N GLY A 465 -14.43 0.81 19.61
CA GLY A 465 -14.65 -0.63 19.48
C GLY A 465 -15.57 -1.18 20.56
N GLU A 466 -16.29 -2.25 20.23
CA GLU A 466 -17.26 -2.88 21.12
C GLU A 466 -16.57 -3.66 22.24
N SER A 467 -15.34 -4.12 22.01
CA SER A 467 -14.53 -4.72 23.08
C SER A 467 -14.02 -3.70 24.10
N GLY A 468 -13.77 -2.45 23.67
CA GLY A 468 -13.05 -1.43 24.45
C GLY A 468 -11.64 -1.85 24.88
N LEU A 469 -11.07 -2.89 24.26
CA LEU A 469 -9.78 -3.46 24.63
C LEU A 469 -8.72 -3.18 23.55
N PRO A 470 -7.47 -2.88 23.94
CA PRO A 470 -6.42 -2.68 22.97
C PRO A 470 -6.20 -3.98 22.17
N PRO A 471 -6.22 -3.91 20.83
CA PRO A 471 -6.07 -5.09 20.01
C PRO A 471 -4.61 -5.56 19.96
N GLU A 472 -4.37 -6.79 19.46
CA GLU A 472 -3.01 -7.30 19.32
C GLU A 472 -2.16 -6.39 18.39
N PRO A 473 -0.88 -6.14 18.71
CA PRO A 473 -0.01 -5.31 17.90
C PRO A 473 0.26 -5.97 16.55
N LEU A 474 0.17 -5.19 15.47
CA LEU A 474 0.50 -5.63 14.12
C LEU A 474 1.96 -5.31 13.80
N PRO A 475 2.63 -6.10 12.93
CA PRO A 475 4.02 -5.85 12.57
C PRO A 475 4.22 -4.45 11.99
N SER A 476 5.26 -3.75 12.43
CA SER A 476 5.72 -2.52 11.76
C SER A 476 6.18 -2.82 10.33
N LEU A 477 5.89 -1.90 9.42
CA LEU A 477 6.34 -1.94 8.02
C LEU A 477 7.63 -1.14 7.78
N THR A 478 8.21 -0.48 8.80
CA THR A 478 9.47 0.29 8.69
C THR A 478 10.58 -0.46 7.97
N TRP A 479 10.73 -1.77 8.24
CA TRP A 479 11.80 -2.58 7.66
C TRP A 479 11.31 -3.58 6.62
N ALA A 480 10.06 -3.47 6.17
CA ALA A 480 9.43 -4.52 5.36
C ALA A 480 10.23 -4.81 4.08
N GLY A 481 10.78 -3.79 3.43
CA GLY A 481 11.51 -3.93 2.17
C GLY A 481 12.91 -4.55 2.28
N GLU A 482 13.61 -4.37 3.40
CA GLU A 482 14.87 -5.11 3.63
C GLU A 482 14.68 -6.45 4.34
N LYS A 483 13.61 -6.58 5.12
CA LYS A 483 13.28 -7.79 5.87
C LYS A 483 12.75 -8.88 4.97
N LEU A 484 11.84 -8.54 4.05
CA LEU A 484 11.08 -9.51 3.30
C LEU A 484 11.57 -9.62 1.86
N LYS A 485 11.73 -10.84 1.37
CA LYS A 485 12.03 -11.12 -0.04
C LYS A 485 10.91 -10.56 -0.93
N PRO A 486 11.23 -9.79 -2.00
CA PRO A 486 10.21 -9.15 -2.83
C PRO A 486 9.16 -10.11 -3.38
N HIS A 487 9.57 -11.27 -3.92
CA HIS A 487 8.64 -12.25 -4.46
C HIS A 487 7.68 -12.84 -3.41
N TRP A 488 8.16 -13.04 -2.18
CA TRP A 488 7.31 -13.49 -1.08
C TRP A 488 6.32 -12.39 -0.67
N SER A 489 6.78 -11.14 -0.58
CA SER A 489 5.94 -9.99 -0.26
C SER A 489 4.85 -9.78 -1.30
N GLU A 490 5.17 -9.93 -2.60
CA GLU A 490 4.20 -9.90 -3.69
C GLU A 490 3.13 -10.98 -3.51
N THR A 491 3.54 -12.24 -3.31
CA THR A 491 2.62 -13.36 -3.12
C THR A 491 1.72 -13.15 -1.88
N PHE A 492 2.30 -12.63 -0.79
CA PHE A 492 1.57 -12.36 0.45
C PHE A 492 0.56 -11.23 0.29
N MET A 493 0.99 -10.06 -0.20
CA MET A 493 0.10 -8.92 -0.45
C MET A 493 -0.91 -9.22 -1.55
N GLY A 494 -0.61 -10.12 -2.48
CA GLY A 494 -1.53 -10.57 -3.50
C GLY A 494 -2.63 -11.51 -3.00
N GLY A 495 -2.57 -11.97 -1.74
CA GLY A 495 -3.52 -12.93 -1.18
C GLY A 495 -3.33 -14.35 -1.72
N GLN A 496 -2.15 -14.67 -2.23
CA GLN A 496 -1.85 -15.93 -2.93
C GLN A 496 -1.14 -16.97 -2.05
N LEU A 497 -0.73 -16.59 -0.83
CA LEU A 497 -0.19 -17.55 0.14
C LEU A 497 -1.30 -18.49 0.64
N SER A 498 -1.02 -19.79 0.57
CA SER A 498 -1.92 -20.86 1.03
C SER A 498 -1.92 -21.06 2.55
N TRP A 499 -1.12 -20.30 3.29
CA TRP A 499 -0.94 -20.41 4.74
C TRP A 499 -0.83 -19.03 5.39
N ARG A 500 -1.11 -18.96 6.70
CA ARG A 500 -1.01 -17.72 7.48
C ARG A 500 0.35 -17.66 8.20
N PRO A 501 1.15 -16.59 8.02
CA PRO A 501 2.43 -16.49 8.70
C PRO A 501 2.39 -16.30 10.21
N ARG A 502 1.27 -15.81 10.72
CA ARG A 502 1.03 -15.56 12.14
C ARG A 502 -0.39 -16.02 12.49
N PRO A 503 -0.66 -17.34 12.50
CA PRO A 503 -2.00 -17.89 12.72
C PRO A 503 -2.60 -17.53 14.09
N TRP A 504 -1.76 -17.14 15.05
CA TRP A 504 -2.19 -16.66 16.38
C TRP A 504 -2.74 -15.23 16.39
N LEU A 505 -2.54 -14.44 15.34
CA LEU A 505 -3.17 -13.12 15.23
C LEU A 505 -4.62 -13.28 14.76
N LYS A 506 -5.55 -12.66 15.48
CA LYS A 506 -6.97 -12.62 15.07
C LYS A 506 -7.17 -11.79 13.81
N SER A 507 -6.44 -10.67 13.69
CA SER A 507 -6.44 -9.84 12.49
C SER A 507 -5.78 -10.53 11.31
N ARG A 508 -6.24 -10.19 10.10
CA ARG A 508 -5.76 -10.74 8.84
C ARG A 508 -5.20 -9.63 7.98
N MET A 509 -4.01 -9.84 7.39
CA MET A 509 -3.54 -8.96 6.33
C MET A 509 -4.43 -9.16 5.10
N PRO A 510 -5.11 -8.11 4.60
CA PRO A 510 -5.96 -8.25 3.43
C PRO A 510 -5.13 -8.20 2.14
N ALA A 511 -5.74 -8.63 1.03
CA ALA A 511 -5.09 -8.74 -0.26
C ALA A 511 -5.31 -7.50 -1.14
N PHE A 512 -4.24 -7.12 -1.85
CA PHE A 512 -4.14 -6.01 -2.80
C PHE A 512 -3.55 -6.51 -4.14
N PRO A 513 -4.23 -7.43 -4.85
CA PRO A 513 -3.65 -8.16 -5.98
C PRO A 513 -3.13 -7.27 -7.10
N ALA A 514 -3.80 -6.17 -7.42
CA ALA A 514 -3.37 -5.24 -8.47
C ALA A 514 -2.13 -4.40 -8.08
N HIS A 515 -1.82 -4.28 -6.79
CA HIS A 515 -0.75 -3.44 -6.26
C HIS A 515 0.48 -4.24 -5.80
N ALA A 516 0.30 -5.55 -5.54
CA ALA A 516 1.25 -6.37 -4.81
C ALA A 516 2.68 -6.37 -5.38
N ALA A 517 2.83 -6.55 -6.69
CA ALA A 517 4.14 -6.64 -7.33
C ALA A 517 4.95 -5.34 -7.20
N LEU A 518 4.30 -4.20 -7.48
CA LEU A 518 4.93 -2.88 -7.42
C LEU A 518 5.19 -2.43 -5.97
N LEU A 519 4.27 -2.72 -5.03
CA LEU A 519 4.53 -2.49 -3.61
C LEU A 519 5.75 -3.28 -3.14
N ALA A 520 5.85 -4.56 -3.50
CA ALA A 520 6.95 -5.41 -3.06
C ALA A 520 8.30 -4.94 -3.60
N ARG A 521 8.36 -4.57 -4.89
CA ARG A 521 9.59 -4.04 -5.51
C ARG A 521 9.95 -2.66 -4.96
N GLY A 522 8.98 -1.75 -4.88
CA GLY A 522 9.19 -0.39 -4.40
C GLY A 522 9.64 -0.36 -2.95
N MET A 523 9.03 -1.17 -2.07
CA MET A 523 9.48 -1.31 -0.68
C MET A 523 10.94 -1.79 -0.61
N ALA A 524 11.33 -2.78 -1.40
CA ALA A 524 12.72 -3.22 -1.44
C ALA A 524 13.68 -2.12 -1.96
N ALA A 525 13.26 -1.38 -2.98
CA ALA A 525 14.03 -0.27 -3.56
C ALA A 525 14.24 0.87 -2.55
N GLU A 526 13.24 1.21 -1.73
CA GLU A 526 13.35 2.21 -0.65
C GLU A 526 14.44 1.86 0.38
N HIS A 527 14.76 0.58 0.54
CA HIS A 527 15.85 0.10 1.42
C HIS A 527 17.16 -0.21 0.67
N GLY A 528 17.26 0.14 -0.61
CA GLY A 528 18.44 -0.15 -1.42
C GLY A 528 18.68 -1.65 -1.61
N LYS A 529 17.63 -2.49 -1.62
CA LYS A 529 17.72 -3.92 -1.94
C LYS A 529 17.44 -4.18 -3.42
N SER A 530 18.11 -5.18 -3.99
CA SER A 530 17.88 -5.63 -5.36
C SER A 530 16.69 -6.61 -5.43
N ILE A 531 15.98 -6.61 -6.55
CA ILE A 531 14.88 -7.55 -6.84
C ILE A 531 15.42 -8.97 -7.09
N HIS A 532 16.63 -9.08 -7.64
CA HIS A 532 17.29 -10.36 -7.89
C HIS A 532 18.06 -10.78 -6.64
N SER A 533 17.42 -11.61 -5.81
CA SER A 533 18.13 -12.44 -4.85
C SER A 533 19.04 -13.37 -5.63
N THR A 534 20.36 -13.15 -5.58
CA THR A 534 21.35 -14.08 -6.12
C THR A 534 21.35 -15.34 -5.27
N ASN A 535 20.42 -16.26 -5.55
CA ASN A 535 20.52 -17.64 -5.08
C ASN A 535 21.45 -18.39 -6.03
N GLU A 536 22.75 -18.19 -5.90
CA GLU A 536 23.74 -19.10 -6.47
C GLU A 536 24.67 -19.57 -5.35
N SER A 537 24.28 -20.65 -4.69
CA SER A 537 25.23 -21.50 -3.98
C SER A 537 25.71 -22.58 -4.94
N SER A 538 27.00 -22.58 -5.25
CA SER A 538 27.65 -23.59 -6.10
C SER A 538 27.81 -24.94 -5.38
N LYS A 539 27.91 -26.04 -6.15
CA LYS A 539 28.00 -27.43 -5.66
C LYS A 539 29.20 -27.75 -4.74
N THR A 540 30.17 -26.84 -4.60
CA THR A 540 31.34 -27.02 -3.73
C THR A 540 31.03 -26.72 -2.24
N GLU A 541 29.91 -26.06 -1.92
CA GLU A 541 29.47 -25.75 -0.54
C GLU A 541 28.84 -26.95 0.23
N LEU A 542 28.57 -28.08 -0.45
CA LEU A 542 27.67 -29.12 0.07
C LEU A 542 28.22 -29.94 1.28
N SER A 543 29.53 -30.17 1.40
CA SER A 543 30.09 -30.99 2.50
C SER A 543 30.38 -30.18 3.78
N GLN A 544 30.73 -28.90 3.68
CA GLN A 544 30.78 -27.99 4.83
C GLN A 544 29.38 -27.66 5.36
N SER A 545 28.36 -27.76 4.50
CA SER A 545 26.96 -27.52 4.86
C SER A 545 26.44 -28.52 5.90
N GLU A 546 26.76 -29.80 5.84
CA GLU A 546 26.19 -30.81 6.77
C GLU A 546 26.59 -30.58 8.23
N LYS A 547 27.89 -30.33 8.49
CA LYS A 547 28.36 -30.02 9.84
C LYS A 547 27.78 -28.69 10.34
N GLN A 548 27.67 -27.69 9.48
CA GLN A 548 27.02 -26.41 9.83
C GLN A 548 25.53 -26.59 10.14
N ILE A 549 24.82 -27.42 9.38
CA ILE A 549 23.42 -27.77 9.62
C ILE A 549 23.27 -28.48 10.97
N GLN A 550 24.13 -29.46 11.29
CA GLN A 550 24.09 -30.16 12.58
C GLN A 550 24.36 -29.22 13.76
N LEU A 551 25.36 -28.34 13.64
CA LEU A 551 25.65 -27.33 14.66
C LEU A 551 24.51 -26.32 14.80
N GLY A 552 23.91 -25.89 13.68
CA GLY A 552 22.73 -25.03 13.66
C GLY A 552 21.54 -25.67 14.38
N HIS A 553 21.25 -26.94 14.09
CA HIS A 553 20.22 -27.69 14.79
C HIS A 553 20.50 -27.77 16.30
N GLN A 554 21.73 -28.12 16.68
CA GLN A 554 22.15 -28.17 18.09
C GLN A 554 21.98 -26.81 18.79
N LEU A 555 22.35 -25.71 18.14
CA LEU A 555 22.20 -24.36 18.66
C LEU A 555 20.74 -23.99 18.97
N THR A 556 19.77 -24.50 18.19
CA THR A 556 18.34 -24.23 18.41
C THR A 556 17.71 -25.03 19.54
N SER A 557 18.43 -26.02 20.07
CA SER A 557 17.94 -26.95 21.10
C SER A 557 17.96 -26.34 22.51
N LYS A 558 17.28 -27.03 23.43
CA LYS A 558 17.16 -26.64 24.85
C LYS A 558 18.50 -26.53 25.59
N THR A 559 19.54 -27.22 25.13
CA THR A 559 20.86 -27.20 25.75
C THR A 559 21.75 -26.05 25.24
N ALA A 560 21.25 -25.23 24.31
CA ALA A 560 21.98 -24.11 23.73
C ALA A 560 21.15 -22.81 23.79
N LEU A 561 20.80 -22.22 22.64
CA LEU A 561 20.05 -20.96 22.60
C LEU A 561 18.55 -21.14 22.88
N ASP A 562 18.05 -22.38 22.84
CA ASP A 562 16.67 -22.77 23.14
C ASP A 562 15.62 -22.03 22.29
N CYS A 563 15.94 -21.80 21.01
CA CYS A 563 15.06 -21.11 20.07
C CYS A 563 13.67 -21.79 19.93
N ARG A 564 13.62 -23.10 20.19
CA ARG A 564 12.40 -23.92 20.14
C ARG A 564 11.38 -23.56 21.23
N GLN A 565 11.73 -22.80 22.26
CA GLN A 565 10.73 -22.27 23.21
C GLN A 565 9.61 -21.51 22.49
N CYS A 566 9.98 -20.70 21.50
CA CYS A 566 9.04 -19.86 20.75
C CYS A 566 8.78 -20.36 19.32
N HIS A 567 9.77 -20.98 18.67
CA HIS A 567 9.68 -21.37 17.28
C HIS A 567 9.36 -22.87 17.09
N GLY A 568 8.35 -23.15 16.26
CA GLY A 568 8.08 -24.49 15.76
C GLY A 568 9.00 -24.89 14.61
N VAL A 569 9.05 -26.18 14.31
CA VAL A 569 9.73 -26.74 13.13
C VAL A 569 8.79 -27.75 12.49
N GLY A 570 8.17 -27.36 11.38
CA GLY A 570 7.20 -28.22 10.72
C GLY A 570 5.98 -28.47 11.61
N ASP A 571 5.57 -29.72 11.74
CA ASP A 571 4.51 -30.16 12.65
C ASP A 571 4.92 -30.10 14.15
N ASN A 572 6.21 -29.95 14.44
CA ASN A 572 6.68 -29.88 15.81
C ASN A 572 6.44 -28.49 16.41
N LEU A 573 5.43 -28.38 17.26
CA LEU A 573 5.08 -27.15 17.98
C LEU A 573 6.23 -26.61 18.85
N PRO A 574 6.23 -25.29 19.17
CA PRO A 574 7.14 -24.73 20.17
C PRO A 574 7.11 -25.47 21.50
N THR A 575 8.27 -25.63 22.14
CA THR A 575 8.45 -26.38 23.39
C THR A 575 8.29 -25.53 24.65
N GLY A 576 8.03 -24.24 24.51
CA GLY A 576 7.80 -23.32 25.63
C GLY A 576 6.50 -23.63 26.39
N ASP A 577 6.39 -23.04 27.59
CA ASP A 577 5.18 -23.10 28.40
C ASP A 577 4.05 -22.23 27.82
N ASP A 578 2.89 -22.24 28.47
CA ASP A 578 1.73 -21.48 28.00
C ASP A 578 2.01 -19.97 27.95
N LYS A 579 2.83 -19.44 28.87
CA LYS A 579 3.22 -18.03 28.87
C LYS A 579 4.05 -17.66 27.64
N THR A 580 4.94 -18.56 27.22
CA THR A 580 5.77 -18.39 26.02
C THR A 580 4.93 -18.48 24.74
N LYS A 581 3.94 -19.39 24.72
CA LYS A 581 3.05 -19.61 23.58
C LYS A 581 2.05 -18.46 23.31
N ILE A 582 1.95 -17.47 24.20
CA ILE A 582 1.15 -16.25 23.97
C ILE A 582 1.76 -15.39 22.84
N ALA A 583 3.06 -15.50 22.57
CA ALA A 583 3.74 -14.79 21.49
C ALA A 583 4.66 -15.74 20.70
N PRO A 584 4.09 -16.65 19.89
CA PRO A 584 4.87 -17.61 19.13
C PRO A 584 5.82 -16.93 18.14
N GLY A 585 6.98 -17.55 17.92
CA GLY A 585 7.85 -17.25 16.80
C GLY A 585 7.30 -17.84 15.50
N ILE A 586 7.68 -17.27 14.37
CA ILE A 586 7.38 -17.83 13.05
C ILE A 586 8.04 -19.21 12.93
N ASN A 587 7.31 -20.23 12.48
CA ASN A 587 7.87 -21.58 12.29
C ASN A 587 9.08 -21.55 11.34
N PHE A 588 10.14 -22.28 11.68
CA PHE A 588 11.39 -22.24 10.94
C PHE A 588 11.26 -22.63 9.47
N VAL A 589 10.34 -23.54 9.13
CA VAL A 589 10.08 -23.93 7.72
C VAL A 589 9.66 -22.74 6.87
N HIS A 590 9.07 -21.71 7.49
CA HIS A 590 8.58 -20.51 6.83
C HIS A 590 9.57 -19.36 6.76
N ILE A 591 10.67 -19.43 7.52
CA ILE A 591 11.63 -18.32 7.58
C ILE A 591 12.41 -18.20 6.27
N ARG A 592 12.89 -19.33 5.72
CA ARG A 592 13.72 -19.35 4.49
C ARG A 592 13.00 -18.76 3.28
N GLU A 593 11.69 -18.92 3.21
CA GLU A 593 10.84 -18.46 2.11
C GLU A 593 10.79 -16.93 2.03
N ARG A 594 10.82 -16.29 3.19
CA ARG A 594 10.39 -14.89 3.34
C ARG A 594 11.48 -13.93 3.77
N LEU A 595 12.44 -14.36 4.60
CA LEU A 595 13.38 -13.46 5.25
C LEU A 595 14.64 -13.31 4.40
N ASP A 596 15.13 -12.08 4.28
CA ASP A 596 16.42 -11.78 3.66
C ASP A 596 17.58 -12.18 4.59
N ASP A 597 18.69 -12.70 4.05
CA ASP A 597 19.84 -13.19 4.84
C ASP A 597 20.54 -12.05 5.61
N ASP A 598 20.76 -10.91 4.96
CA ASP A 598 21.41 -9.76 5.60
C ASP A 598 20.55 -9.23 6.75
N TYR A 599 19.24 -9.13 6.55
CA TYR A 599 18.33 -8.76 7.64
C TYR A 599 18.34 -9.81 8.77
N TYR A 600 18.29 -11.10 8.44
CA TYR A 600 18.34 -12.18 9.44
C TYR A 600 19.57 -12.05 10.36
N ARG A 601 20.76 -11.91 9.76
CA ARG A 601 22.04 -11.83 10.49
C ARG A 601 22.07 -10.65 11.47
N ARG A 602 21.50 -9.50 11.09
CA ARG A 602 21.39 -8.33 11.98
C ARG A 602 20.31 -8.51 13.05
N PHE A 603 19.14 -9.00 12.64
CA PHE A 603 17.97 -9.14 13.51
C PHE A 603 18.21 -10.14 14.66
N VAL A 604 18.83 -11.29 14.38
CA VAL A 604 19.01 -12.36 15.37
C VAL A 604 19.97 -11.97 16.51
N LEU A 605 20.87 -11.01 16.27
CA LEU A 605 21.79 -10.49 17.30
C LEU A 605 21.02 -9.76 18.42
N ASP A 606 20.15 -8.84 18.03
CA ASP A 606 19.40 -7.96 18.93
C ASP A 606 17.98 -7.68 18.40
N PRO A 607 17.05 -8.66 18.50
CA PRO A 607 15.69 -8.50 17.97
C PRO A 607 14.93 -7.28 18.53
N PRO A 608 15.00 -6.94 19.84
CA PRO A 608 14.33 -5.76 20.40
C PRO A 608 14.78 -4.43 19.78
N ARG A 609 15.96 -4.40 19.14
CA ARG A 609 16.45 -3.23 18.40
C ARG A 609 15.60 -2.91 17.17
N PHE A 610 15.05 -3.93 16.51
CA PHE A 610 14.24 -3.78 15.28
C PHE A 610 12.74 -3.78 15.57
N ASP A 611 12.32 -4.47 16.62
CA ASP A 611 10.93 -4.54 17.05
C ASP A 611 10.87 -4.64 18.57
N ILE A 612 10.62 -3.51 19.24
CA ILE A 612 10.56 -3.45 20.71
C ILE A 612 9.44 -4.33 21.30
N SER A 613 8.43 -4.68 20.50
CA SER A 613 7.33 -5.54 20.93
C SER A 613 7.66 -7.04 20.85
N THR A 614 8.80 -7.40 20.23
CA THR A 614 9.22 -8.79 20.11
C THR A 614 9.49 -9.42 21.48
N LYS A 615 9.17 -10.71 21.62
CA LYS A 615 9.55 -11.53 22.78
C LYS A 615 10.86 -12.28 22.58
N MET A 616 11.45 -12.20 21.38
CA MET A 616 12.75 -12.79 21.12
C MET A 616 13.83 -12.00 21.88
N PRO A 617 14.63 -12.65 22.75
CA PRO A 617 15.61 -11.95 23.58
C PRO A 617 16.79 -11.46 22.74
N ARG A 618 17.55 -10.51 23.29
CA ARG A 618 18.88 -10.16 22.79
C ARG A 618 19.81 -11.35 22.96
N LEU A 619 20.33 -11.90 21.86
CA LEU A 619 21.14 -13.12 21.86
C LEU A 619 22.64 -12.84 21.87
N SER A 620 23.05 -11.64 21.47
CA SER A 620 24.44 -11.17 21.55
C SER A 620 24.49 -9.73 22.09
N SER A 621 25.03 -9.56 23.30
CA SER A 621 25.09 -8.25 23.97
C SER A 621 26.15 -7.32 23.38
N ASP A 622 27.21 -7.89 22.80
CA ASP A 622 28.35 -7.18 22.18
C ASP A 622 28.32 -7.25 20.65
N GLY A 623 27.32 -7.94 20.08
CA GLY A 623 27.22 -8.24 18.64
C GLY A 623 28.28 -9.21 18.11
N LYS A 624 29.10 -9.82 18.98
CA LYS A 624 30.25 -10.66 18.61
C LYS A 624 30.19 -12.05 19.22
N THR A 625 29.66 -12.17 20.44
CA THR A 625 29.62 -13.41 21.20
C THR A 625 28.21 -13.73 21.69
N THR A 626 27.91 -15.01 21.85
CA THR A 626 26.70 -15.49 22.52
C THR A 626 27.03 -16.14 23.86
N LYS A 627 26.01 -16.39 24.68
CA LYS A 627 26.15 -17.14 25.94
C LYS A 627 26.64 -18.59 25.76
N ILE A 628 26.59 -19.12 24.54
CA ILE A 628 26.93 -20.53 24.24
C ILE A 628 28.36 -20.60 23.72
N THR A 629 29.34 -20.78 24.60
CA THR A 629 30.77 -20.73 24.24
C THR A 629 31.32 -22.05 23.69
N ASN A 630 30.68 -23.18 23.99
CA ASN A 630 31.12 -24.53 23.62
C ASN A 630 30.85 -24.90 22.15
N ILE A 631 30.08 -24.10 21.41
CA ILE A 631 29.80 -24.31 19.98
C ILE A 631 30.45 -23.17 19.20
N LEU A 632 31.31 -23.47 18.22
CA LEU A 632 31.98 -22.45 17.38
C LEU A 632 32.68 -21.33 18.18
N GLY A 633 33.17 -21.66 19.38
CA GLY A 633 33.87 -20.73 20.27
C GLY A 633 33.01 -19.57 20.79
N GLY A 634 31.67 -19.67 20.72
CA GLY A 634 30.78 -18.58 21.09
C GLY A 634 30.69 -17.45 20.07
N ASN A 635 31.31 -17.57 18.90
CA ASN A 635 31.27 -16.55 17.86
C ASN A 635 29.84 -16.42 17.30
N ALA A 636 29.22 -15.26 17.51
CA ALA A 636 27.83 -15.01 17.16
C ALA A 636 27.58 -15.12 15.65
N ASP A 637 28.45 -14.56 14.80
CA ASP A 637 28.28 -14.62 13.34
C ASP A 637 28.31 -16.07 12.84
N LEU A 638 29.31 -16.87 13.27
CA LEU A 638 29.40 -18.27 12.87
C LEU A 638 28.23 -19.11 13.39
N GLN A 639 27.79 -18.87 14.62
CA GLN A 639 26.64 -19.58 15.20
C GLN A 639 25.33 -19.25 14.48
N PHE A 640 25.06 -17.98 14.23
CA PHE A 640 23.85 -17.58 13.52
C PHE A 640 23.87 -17.97 12.05
N GLN A 641 25.05 -18.00 11.41
CA GLN A 641 25.19 -18.61 10.09
C GLN A 641 24.87 -20.11 10.11
N ALA A 642 25.33 -20.85 11.12
CA ALA A 642 24.99 -22.27 11.26
C ALA A 642 23.47 -22.49 11.45
N ILE A 643 22.82 -21.67 12.28
CA ILE A 643 21.36 -21.71 12.44
C ILE A 643 20.64 -21.38 11.12
N TRP A 644 21.12 -20.38 10.37
CA TRP A 644 20.57 -20.06 9.06
C TRP A 644 20.67 -21.23 8.09
N ARG A 645 21.82 -21.90 8.01
CA ARG A 645 22.00 -23.10 7.18
C ARG A 645 21.04 -24.23 7.60
N TYR A 646 20.85 -24.44 8.91
CA TYR A 646 19.84 -25.39 9.40
C TYR A 646 18.42 -25.01 8.94
N ILE A 647 18.01 -23.75 9.08
CA ILE A 647 16.71 -23.26 8.61
C ILE A 647 16.55 -23.46 7.09
N GLN A 648 17.61 -23.21 6.32
CA GLN A 648 17.62 -23.41 4.87
C GLN A 648 17.48 -24.89 4.47
N SER A 649 17.97 -25.82 5.29
CA SER A 649 17.87 -27.27 5.04
C SER A 649 16.48 -27.87 5.34
N LEU A 650 15.55 -27.09 5.88
CA LEU A 650 14.20 -27.56 6.16
C LEU A 650 13.38 -27.62 4.86
N ASP A 651 13.23 -28.83 4.33
CA ASP A 651 12.55 -29.13 3.06
C ASP A 651 11.04 -29.43 3.19
N GLU A 652 10.48 -29.37 4.40
CA GLU A 652 9.04 -29.57 4.58
C GLU A 652 8.25 -28.50 3.81
N GLN A 653 7.28 -28.95 3.02
CA GLN A 653 6.38 -28.06 2.29
C GLN A 653 5.65 -27.14 3.28
N PRO A 654 5.65 -25.81 3.05
CA PRO A 654 4.89 -24.86 3.84
C PRO A 654 3.42 -25.25 3.84
N ARG A 655 2.87 -25.64 4.98
CA ARG A 655 1.45 -25.99 5.12
C ARG A 655 0.80 -25.09 6.16
N SER A 656 -0.48 -24.79 5.94
CA SER A 656 -1.31 -24.10 6.92
C SER A 656 -1.17 -24.75 8.29
N PHE A 657 -0.85 -23.96 9.32
CA PHE A 657 -1.11 -24.37 10.70
C PHE A 657 -2.58 -24.76 10.76
N ARG A 658 -2.84 -26.04 11.03
CA ARG A 658 -4.16 -26.69 10.98
C ARG A 658 -5.28 -25.72 11.37
N ASN A 659 -6.31 -25.67 10.54
CA ASN A 659 -7.60 -25.06 10.83
C ASN A 659 -8.01 -25.44 12.26
N ASN A 660 -7.94 -24.48 13.17
CA ASN A 660 -8.74 -24.47 14.39
C ASN A 660 -9.69 -23.29 14.28
#